data_AF-A0A0J7HXR7-F1
#
_entry.id   AF-A0A0J7HXR7-F1
#
_cell.length_a   1.000
_cell.length_b   1.000
_cell.length_c   1.000
_cell.angle_alpha   90.00
_cell.angle_beta   90.00
_cell.angle_gamma   90.00
#
_symmetry.space_group_name_H-M   'P 1'
#
loop_
_entity.id
_entity.type
_entity.pdbx_description
1 polymer ?
#
loop_
_entity_poly.entity_id
_entity_poly.type
_entity_poly.pdbx_seq_one_letter_code
_entity_poly.pdbx_strand_id
1 'polypeptide(L)'
;MTPWIRLIQPHSGSGKGFHFIPEIGEEVLVGHESGNAEKPFVMGTHYNGSEKSSYHTAGNDLKVIKTRSGIEQIFNDAEGSWKQSTPDGNFLHFDGQGNATLNVPNDLTLNVGGNFNINVGKNVSFLVGLRAIYNIGLQMMMNTPILKYFVSDNYHLQSPKTLINGEGEIKIEAKETQVAGFEKLFVHSNESAVINSKGVVEVKGQDGTSNTNTPTNYEMTRPEITAKCIVHFRPKKDWKGIGYGFDYMRKGDTSLLFGSAEPGDADYETIVSKQYTDTTYAALVTDINEYRKSFKKDSAQYSSLKNDYNVHNIPWRAKKDAAGAELKDSAGNTIPEEYFCSWLSLYPHSIVDYNLGKKLEGKPVPPTIHSNCKAILSLIVDIEEEPEMLRFEDNEYFEISPKEIEVKGKGKGKHAFADHVTITCLKEFSSDQTLVVNAITKDEAGNQTLLPAGKILVWANNSAKIKKAKILLIDVRTPAISSTVKKNGDISGQKSLFNSYLKQALIDTEVATESLDLSADTNLQTGGTYILNNLIKAYYDDAVTPPAGFKTIQEYVYEKLKDQLKSINPADENKYDSHYIMVYFGESGGKYMSAGYIDTVAGYSSGKYVVMFSGKTPQTGTHELLHSFNLPHSFSNKECIGVIGNVFTYQYAQTENILDYSHRQSKPRYSLWHWQWVKANNSIR
;
A
#
# COMPACT_ATOMS: atom_id res chain seq x y z
N MET A 1 -37.59 65.90 53.56
CA MET A 1 -36.43 65.06 53.21
C MET A 1 -35.95 64.41 54.50
N THR A 2 -35.74 63.10 54.49
CA THR A 2 -35.16 62.37 55.64
C THR A 2 -33.63 62.59 55.66
N PRO A 3 -32.98 62.55 56.84
CA PRO A 3 -31.52 62.54 56.91
C PRO A 3 -30.94 61.20 56.41
N TRP A 4 -29.62 61.11 56.33
CA TRP A 4 -28.94 59.81 56.16
C TRP A 4 -29.20 58.92 57.38
N ILE A 5 -29.67 57.70 57.13
CA ILE A 5 -30.06 56.73 58.16
C ILE A 5 -29.01 55.61 58.20
N ARG A 6 -28.54 55.24 59.40
CA ARG A 6 -27.57 54.14 59.59
C ARG A 6 -28.25 52.79 59.39
N LEU A 7 -27.56 51.82 58.79
CA LEU A 7 -28.05 50.45 58.59
C LEU A 7 -27.27 49.47 59.48
N ILE A 8 -27.99 48.61 60.19
CA ILE A 8 -27.42 47.46 60.89
C ILE A 8 -26.87 46.48 59.86
N GLN A 9 -25.61 46.13 59.99
CA GLN A 9 -24.92 45.13 59.17
C GLN A 9 -24.66 43.87 60.00
N PRO A 10 -24.70 42.65 59.42
CA PRO A 10 -24.41 41.41 60.14
C PRO A 10 -23.06 41.40 60.87
N HIS A 11 -22.06 42.11 60.35
CA HIS A 11 -20.79 42.39 61.01
C HIS A 11 -20.23 43.71 60.46
N SER A 12 -19.70 44.58 61.33
CA SER A 12 -19.10 45.87 60.94
C SER A 12 -17.89 46.20 61.81
N GLY A 13 -16.90 46.88 61.22
CA GLY A 13 -15.69 47.33 61.90
C GLY A 13 -14.78 48.14 60.97
N SER A 14 -13.70 48.71 61.48
CA SER A 14 -12.77 49.49 60.66
C SER A 14 -12.15 48.63 59.55
N GLY A 15 -12.49 48.91 58.29
CA GLY A 15 -12.00 48.21 57.10
C GLY A 15 -12.53 46.79 56.86
N LYS A 16 -13.56 46.35 57.60
CA LYS A 16 -14.09 44.97 57.50
C LYS A 16 -15.59 44.88 57.82
N GLY A 17 -16.25 43.86 57.31
CA GLY A 17 -17.66 43.59 57.61
C GLY A 17 -18.47 43.22 56.37
N PHE A 18 -19.78 43.16 56.54
CA PHE A 18 -20.74 43.06 55.45
C PHE A 18 -21.05 44.45 54.90
N HIS A 19 -21.12 44.55 53.59
CA HIS A 19 -21.49 45.78 52.89
C HIS A 19 -22.54 45.46 51.83
N PHE A 20 -23.77 45.24 52.29
CA PHE A 20 -24.95 45.08 51.44
C PHE A 20 -25.93 46.19 51.80
N ILE A 21 -26.07 47.15 50.89
CA ILE A 21 -26.95 48.31 51.06
C ILE A 21 -28.19 48.07 50.20
N PRO A 22 -29.41 48.26 50.74
CA PRO A 22 -30.64 48.14 49.97
C PRO A 22 -30.65 49.12 48.78
N GLU A 23 -31.28 48.69 47.70
CA GLU A 23 -31.44 49.47 46.47
C GLU A 23 -32.66 50.42 46.57
N ILE A 24 -32.70 51.43 45.68
CA ILE A 24 -33.84 52.35 45.62
C ILE A 24 -35.10 51.57 45.23
N GLY A 25 -36.14 51.68 46.07
CA GLY A 25 -37.42 50.99 45.89
C GLY A 25 -37.58 49.74 46.75
N GLU A 26 -36.51 49.26 47.37
CA GLU A 26 -36.58 48.12 48.30
C GLU A 26 -37.16 48.53 49.65
N GLU A 27 -37.90 47.61 50.26
CA GLU A 27 -38.54 47.82 51.55
C GLU A 27 -37.56 47.54 52.71
N VAL A 28 -37.50 48.47 53.66
CA VAL A 28 -36.61 48.41 54.82
C VAL A 28 -37.37 48.53 56.12
N LEU A 29 -36.93 47.78 57.13
CA LEU A 29 -37.44 47.90 58.50
C LEU A 29 -36.66 48.99 59.26
N VAL A 30 -37.35 50.00 59.77
CA VAL A 30 -36.73 51.12 60.50
C VAL A 30 -37.01 51.01 62.01
N GLY A 31 -35.95 50.90 62.80
CA GLY A 31 -35.96 51.05 64.25
C GLY A 31 -35.65 52.48 64.68
N HIS A 32 -35.92 52.80 65.94
CA HIS A 32 -35.71 54.14 66.51
C HIS A 32 -34.94 54.03 67.83
N GLU A 33 -33.82 54.76 67.96
CA GLU A 33 -32.98 54.69 69.16
C GLU A 33 -33.78 55.10 70.40
N SER A 34 -33.92 54.18 71.37
CA SER A 34 -34.74 54.38 72.58
C SER A 34 -36.18 54.86 72.28
N GLY A 35 -36.74 54.48 71.13
CA GLY A 35 -38.09 54.89 70.70
C GLY A 35 -38.21 56.34 70.20
N ASN A 36 -37.09 57.04 69.98
CA ASN A 36 -37.10 58.41 69.47
C ASN A 36 -37.24 58.45 67.93
N ALA A 37 -38.38 58.94 67.44
CA ALA A 37 -38.69 59.06 66.00
C ALA A 37 -37.65 59.88 65.20
N GLU A 38 -36.94 60.81 65.84
CA GLU A 38 -35.91 61.65 65.22
C GLU A 38 -34.53 60.96 65.10
N LYS A 39 -34.39 59.74 65.63
CA LYS A 39 -33.15 58.93 65.57
C LYS A 39 -33.39 57.56 64.92
N PRO A 40 -33.77 57.53 63.63
CA PRO A 40 -34.00 56.28 62.92
C PRO A 40 -32.69 55.53 62.63
N PHE A 41 -32.78 54.21 62.55
CA PHE A 41 -31.78 53.33 61.97
C PHE A 41 -32.48 52.17 61.24
N VAL A 42 -31.94 51.72 60.12
CA VAL A 42 -32.44 50.56 59.40
C VAL A 42 -31.97 49.28 60.09
N MET A 43 -32.91 48.40 60.40
CA MET A 43 -32.64 47.08 61.00
C MET A 43 -32.28 46.01 59.96
N GLY A 44 -32.84 46.12 58.76
CA GLY A 44 -32.65 45.16 57.67
C GLY A 44 -33.72 45.32 56.59
N THR A 45 -33.79 44.35 55.68
CA THR A 45 -34.80 44.24 54.61
C THR A 45 -35.66 42.98 54.80
N HIS A 46 -36.85 42.98 54.21
CA HIS A 46 -37.70 41.79 54.12
C HIS A 46 -38.31 41.67 52.73
N TYR A 47 -38.56 40.43 52.30
CA TYR A 47 -39.40 40.16 51.13
C TYR A 47 -40.86 40.52 51.43
N ASN A 48 -41.61 40.94 50.41
CA ASN A 48 -43.02 41.32 50.53
C ASN A 48 -43.89 40.62 49.45
N GLY A 49 -45.14 41.05 49.31
CA GLY A 49 -46.08 40.44 48.36
C GLY A 49 -45.68 40.57 46.89
N SER A 50 -44.93 41.62 46.52
CA SER A 50 -44.43 41.86 45.16
C SER A 50 -42.98 41.39 44.97
N GLU A 51 -42.12 41.57 45.97
CA GLU A 51 -40.70 41.21 45.96
C GLU A 51 -40.48 39.93 46.77
N LYS A 52 -40.34 38.77 46.10
CA LYS A 52 -40.20 37.45 46.74
C LYS A 52 -38.90 36.76 46.34
N SER A 53 -38.35 35.96 47.26
CA SER A 53 -37.30 35.00 46.90
C SER A 53 -37.87 33.89 46.03
N SER A 54 -37.24 33.64 44.88
CA SER A 54 -37.54 32.50 44.01
C SER A 54 -36.88 31.19 44.46
N TYR A 55 -36.18 31.18 45.60
CA TYR A 55 -35.37 30.04 46.07
C TYR A 55 -36.02 29.24 47.21
N HIS A 56 -37.31 29.46 47.46
CA HIS A 56 -38.04 28.67 48.45
C HIS A 56 -38.17 27.20 47.99
N THR A 57 -37.73 26.27 48.84
CA THR A 57 -38.08 24.84 48.74
C THR A 57 -38.82 24.40 50.00
N ALA A 58 -39.60 23.32 49.91
CA ALA A 58 -40.33 22.80 51.07
C ALA A 58 -39.40 22.37 52.22
N GLY A 59 -38.18 21.91 51.90
CA GLY A 59 -37.14 21.53 52.87
C GLY A 59 -36.23 22.68 53.31
N ASN A 60 -36.37 23.87 52.72
CA ASN A 60 -35.42 24.97 52.90
C ASN A 60 -33.99 24.53 52.53
N ASP A 61 -33.83 23.81 51.43
CA ASP A 61 -32.57 23.19 51.01
C ASP A 61 -31.62 24.20 50.36
N LEU A 62 -32.14 25.30 49.82
CA LEU A 62 -31.36 26.30 49.10
C LEU A 62 -31.05 27.49 50.01
N LYS A 63 -29.76 27.76 50.24
CA LYS A 63 -29.27 29.02 50.81
C LYS A 63 -28.59 29.80 49.69
N VAL A 64 -29.09 31.00 49.40
CA VAL A 64 -28.67 31.74 48.21
C VAL A 64 -28.31 33.18 48.54
N ILE A 65 -27.19 33.61 47.99
CA ILE A 65 -26.82 35.03 47.88
C ILE A 65 -26.92 35.39 46.41
N LYS A 66 -27.82 36.31 46.06
CA LYS A 66 -27.99 36.82 44.71
C LYS A 66 -27.94 38.33 44.70
N THR A 67 -27.15 38.89 43.80
CA THR A 67 -27.05 40.34 43.57
C THR A 67 -27.98 40.78 42.45
N ARG A 68 -28.27 42.08 42.36
CA ARG A 68 -29.09 42.67 41.29
C ARG A 68 -28.60 42.33 39.89
N SER A 69 -27.29 42.25 39.68
CA SER A 69 -26.71 41.92 38.38
C SER A 69 -26.75 40.43 38.07
N GLY A 70 -27.30 39.57 38.95
CA GLY A 70 -27.40 38.12 38.73
C GLY A 70 -26.12 37.34 39.06
N ILE A 71 -25.21 37.91 39.85
CA ILE A 71 -24.12 37.13 40.47
C ILE A 71 -24.73 36.32 41.61
N GLU A 72 -24.49 35.01 41.60
CA GLU A 72 -25.14 34.06 42.50
C GLU A 72 -24.13 33.15 43.20
N GLN A 73 -24.39 32.88 44.48
CA GLN A 73 -23.82 31.78 45.23
C GLN A 73 -24.95 30.94 45.82
N ILE A 74 -24.97 29.65 45.50
CA ILE A 74 -26.02 28.70 45.91
C ILE A 74 -25.36 27.58 46.72
N PHE A 75 -25.83 27.41 47.95
CA PHE A 75 -25.57 26.25 48.80
C PHE A 75 -26.82 25.38 48.78
N ASN A 76 -26.72 24.14 48.32
CA ASN A 76 -27.83 23.20 48.25
C ASN A 76 -27.62 22.05 49.24
N ASP A 77 -28.32 22.11 50.37
CA ASP A 77 -28.21 21.15 51.46
C ASP A 77 -28.75 19.75 51.07
N ALA A 78 -29.66 19.66 50.10
CA ALA A 78 -30.19 18.38 49.62
C ALA A 78 -29.17 17.60 48.75
N GLU A 79 -28.35 18.33 47.99
CA GLU A 79 -27.31 17.74 47.13
C GLU A 79 -25.93 17.72 47.80
N GLY A 80 -25.72 18.53 48.85
CA GLY A 80 -24.38 18.83 49.36
C GLY A 80 -23.52 19.62 48.35
N SER A 81 -24.16 20.34 47.42
CA SER A 81 -23.50 21.04 46.32
C SER A 81 -23.29 22.53 46.61
N TRP A 82 -22.26 23.11 45.99
CA TRP A 82 -21.98 24.54 46.03
C TRP A 82 -21.68 25.06 44.64
N LYS A 83 -22.35 26.14 44.24
CA LYS A 83 -22.16 26.79 42.95
C LYS A 83 -22.02 28.29 43.10
N GLN A 84 -21.01 28.85 42.44
CA GLN A 84 -20.89 30.28 42.18
C GLN A 84 -20.98 30.54 40.68
N SER A 85 -21.84 31.48 40.27
CA SER A 85 -22.06 31.80 38.86
C SER A 85 -22.31 33.28 38.60
N THR A 86 -22.03 33.68 37.36
CA THR A 86 -22.31 34.99 36.80
C THR A 86 -23.20 34.85 35.55
N PRO A 87 -23.95 35.90 35.14
CA PRO A 87 -24.94 35.78 34.05
C PRO A 87 -24.35 35.51 32.66
N ASP A 88 -23.06 35.80 32.47
CA ASP A 88 -22.31 35.54 31.25
C ASP A 88 -21.91 34.06 31.08
N GLY A 89 -22.37 33.19 31.98
CA GLY A 89 -22.19 31.75 31.88
C GLY A 89 -20.96 31.19 32.58
N ASN A 90 -20.13 32.03 33.21
CA ASN A 90 -19.04 31.53 34.04
C ASN A 90 -19.59 30.86 35.30
N PHE A 91 -19.04 29.71 35.67
CA PHE A 91 -19.34 29.09 36.96
C PHE A 91 -18.22 28.21 37.50
N LEU A 92 -18.18 28.09 38.82
CA LEU A 92 -17.49 27.04 39.56
C LEU A 92 -18.54 26.24 40.34
N HIS A 93 -18.58 24.93 40.15
CA HIS A 93 -19.58 24.05 40.74
C HIS A 93 -18.93 22.80 41.34
N PHE A 94 -19.18 22.56 42.63
CA PHE A 94 -18.93 21.30 43.30
C PHE A 94 -20.27 20.59 43.49
N ASP A 95 -20.39 19.36 42.99
CA ASP A 95 -21.69 18.68 42.81
C ASP A 95 -22.15 17.84 44.00
N GLY A 96 -21.39 17.81 45.10
CA GLY A 96 -21.66 16.98 46.28
C GLY A 96 -21.36 15.49 46.10
N GLN A 97 -21.00 15.05 44.89
CA GLN A 97 -20.68 13.65 44.54
C GLN A 97 -19.18 13.43 44.34
N GLY A 98 -18.36 14.45 44.61
CA GLY A 98 -16.90 14.41 44.51
C GLY A 98 -16.35 15.01 43.22
N ASN A 99 -17.18 15.61 42.37
CA ASN A 99 -16.73 16.28 41.15
C ASN A 99 -16.74 17.80 41.31
N ALA A 100 -15.89 18.45 40.52
CA ALA A 100 -15.85 19.90 40.39
C ALA A 100 -15.74 20.30 38.91
N THR A 101 -16.43 21.37 38.52
CA THR A 101 -16.41 21.91 37.16
C THR A 101 -16.17 23.42 37.17
N LEU A 102 -15.22 23.88 36.36
CA LEU A 102 -15.00 25.28 36.03
C LEU A 102 -15.39 25.51 34.57
N ASN A 103 -16.35 26.40 34.32
CA ASN A 103 -16.75 26.80 32.97
C ASN A 103 -16.41 28.26 32.72
N VAL A 104 -15.73 28.53 31.59
CA VAL A 104 -15.37 29.86 31.13
C VAL A 104 -15.62 29.92 29.62
N PRO A 105 -16.68 30.60 29.13
CA PRO A 105 -17.05 30.58 27.71
C PRO A 105 -16.06 31.26 26.76
N ASN A 106 -15.26 32.21 27.28
CA ASN A 106 -14.25 32.94 26.52
C ASN A 106 -12.85 32.49 26.96
N ASP A 107 -12.02 33.41 27.46
CA ASP A 107 -10.62 33.13 27.80
C ASP A 107 -10.42 32.86 29.30
N LEU A 108 -9.70 31.78 29.63
CA LEU A 108 -9.18 31.50 30.98
C LEU A 108 -7.67 31.71 31.01
N THR A 109 -7.19 32.60 31.88
CA THR A 109 -5.75 32.82 32.12
C THR A 109 -5.38 32.42 33.55
N LEU A 110 -4.35 31.58 33.70
CA LEU A 110 -3.79 31.17 34.99
C LEU A 110 -2.35 31.67 35.11
N ASN A 111 -2.11 32.64 35.99
CA ASN A 111 -0.77 33.18 36.26
C ASN A 111 -0.25 32.65 37.59
N VAL A 112 0.87 31.94 37.58
CA VAL A 112 1.50 31.36 38.78
C VAL A 112 2.92 31.89 38.89
N GLY A 113 3.22 32.67 39.93
CA GLY A 113 4.56 33.24 40.15
C GLY A 113 5.59 32.26 40.73
N GLY A 114 5.12 31.13 41.28
CA GLY A 114 5.95 30.04 41.78
C GLY A 114 5.73 28.77 40.97
N ASN A 115 5.44 27.66 41.67
CA ASN A 115 5.22 26.36 41.03
C ASN A 115 3.74 26.10 40.75
N PHE A 116 3.43 25.55 39.57
CA PHE A 116 2.11 25.00 39.26
C PHE A 116 2.19 23.47 39.17
N ASN A 117 1.63 22.78 40.16
CA ASN A 117 1.67 21.32 40.28
C ASN A 117 0.29 20.71 39.99
N ILE A 118 0.22 19.76 39.06
CA ILE A 118 -0.99 18.99 38.75
C ILE A 118 -0.71 17.50 38.99
N ASN A 119 -1.46 16.87 39.91
CA ASN A 119 -1.35 15.45 40.21
C ASN A 119 -2.67 14.76 39.87
N VAL A 120 -2.65 13.77 38.97
CA VAL A 120 -3.85 13.04 38.53
C VAL A 120 -3.61 11.55 38.69
N GLY A 121 -4.48 10.86 39.44
CA GLY A 121 -4.30 9.44 39.76
C GLY A 121 -4.69 8.46 38.65
N LYS A 122 -5.32 8.94 37.58
CA LYS A 122 -5.71 8.14 36.41
C LYS A 122 -5.23 8.82 35.12
N ASN A 123 -6.13 9.48 34.40
CA ASN A 123 -5.87 9.99 33.05
C ASN A 123 -5.93 11.52 33.01
N VAL A 124 -5.04 12.12 32.23
CA VAL A 124 -5.11 13.53 31.82
C VAL A 124 -5.38 13.57 30.32
N SER A 125 -6.38 14.33 29.88
CA SER A 125 -6.74 14.51 28.46
C SER A 125 -6.77 15.98 28.09
N PHE A 126 -6.07 16.35 27.02
CA PHE A 126 -6.07 17.71 26.45
C PHE A 126 -6.70 17.67 25.06
N LEU A 127 -7.89 18.25 24.91
CA LEU A 127 -8.53 18.44 23.61
C LEU A 127 -8.44 19.92 23.23
N VAL A 128 -7.76 20.22 22.12
CA VAL A 128 -7.56 21.58 21.62
C VAL A 128 -8.08 21.67 20.20
N GLY A 129 -9.06 22.55 19.95
CA GLY A 129 -9.76 22.60 18.66
C GLY A 129 -8.94 23.17 17.50
N LEU A 130 -7.87 23.94 17.78
CA LEU A 130 -7.05 24.59 16.75
C LEU A 130 -5.55 24.35 16.95
N ARG A 131 -4.96 24.90 18.03
CA ARG A 131 -3.50 24.88 18.22
C ARG A 131 -3.11 24.89 19.71
N ALA A 132 -2.24 23.95 20.09
CA ALA A 132 -1.53 23.96 21.37
C ALA A 132 -0.11 24.51 21.18
N ILE A 133 0.36 25.39 22.08
CA ILE A 133 1.72 25.94 22.08
C ILE A 133 2.33 25.77 23.47
N TYR A 134 3.54 25.21 23.53
CA TYR A 134 4.32 25.08 24.77
C TYR A 134 5.62 25.88 24.63
N ASN A 135 5.75 26.95 25.41
CA ASN A 135 7.00 27.73 25.50
C ASN A 135 7.69 27.41 26.81
N ILE A 136 8.73 26.58 26.78
CA ILE A 136 9.50 26.19 27.97
C ILE A 136 10.87 26.88 27.92
N GLY A 137 11.20 27.67 28.95
CA GLY A 137 12.42 28.48 28.96
C GLY A 137 13.73 27.70 29.15
N LEU A 138 13.69 26.56 29.85
CA LEU A 138 14.89 25.76 30.16
C LEU A 138 14.77 24.31 29.67
N GLN A 139 13.91 23.50 30.30
CA GLN A 139 13.84 22.06 30.01
C GLN A 139 12.42 21.52 30.17
N MET A 140 12.03 20.66 29.22
CA MET A 140 10.87 19.78 29.34
C MET A 140 11.36 18.34 29.59
N MET A 141 10.86 17.70 30.64
CA MET A 141 11.14 16.29 30.95
C MET A 141 9.86 15.47 30.86
N MET A 142 9.93 14.32 30.18
CA MET A 142 8.84 13.35 30.10
C MET A 142 9.39 11.98 30.50
N ASN A 143 8.79 11.36 31.52
CA ASN A 143 9.15 10.02 31.96
C ASN A 143 7.95 9.08 31.78
N THR A 144 8.04 8.18 30.82
CA THR A 144 7.00 7.20 30.49
C THR A 144 7.64 5.96 29.86
N PRO A 145 7.13 4.74 30.10
CA PRO A 145 7.58 3.55 29.40
C PRO A 145 7.39 3.65 27.87
N ILE A 146 6.36 4.37 27.40
CA ILE A 146 6.02 4.50 25.99
C ILE A 146 5.59 5.93 25.68
N LEU A 147 6.17 6.51 24.62
CA LEU A 147 5.78 7.81 24.05
C LEU A 147 5.44 7.63 22.56
N LYS A 148 4.23 8.01 22.14
CA LYS A 148 3.75 7.91 20.75
C LYS A 148 3.28 9.26 20.25
N TYR A 149 3.68 9.63 19.04
CA TYR A 149 3.19 10.79 18.30
C TYR A 149 2.44 10.31 17.06
N PHE A 150 1.18 10.69 16.91
CA PHE A 150 0.39 10.46 15.70
C PHE A 150 0.22 11.80 14.99
N VAL A 151 0.85 11.94 13.82
CA VAL A 151 0.87 13.18 13.05
C VAL A 151 0.46 12.88 11.62
N SER A 152 -0.64 13.48 11.16
CA SER A 152 -1.25 13.15 9.86
C SER A 152 -0.62 13.84 8.66
N ASP A 153 0.19 14.87 8.88
CA ASP A 153 0.80 15.68 7.81
C ASP A 153 2.32 15.79 8.02
N ASN A 154 2.79 16.68 8.89
CA ASN A 154 4.22 16.92 9.07
C ASN A 154 4.65 16.90 10.55
N TYR A 155 5.64 16.06 10.87
CA TYR A 155 6.34 16.06 12.16
C TYR A 155 7.72 16.70 12.02
N HIS A 156 7.83 17.97 12.39
CA HIS A 156 9.08 18.72 12.35
C HIS A 156 9.71 18.83 13.74
N LEU A 157 10.90 18.26 13.91
CA LEU A 157 11.71 18.38 15.12
C LEU A 157 12.98 19.17 14.81
N GLN A 158 13.11 20.35 15.38
CA GLN A 158 14.30 21.18 15.26
C GLN A 158 15.14 21.08 16.54
N SER A 159 16.31 20.46 16.47
CA SER A 159 17.27 20.39 17.58
C SER A 159 18.71 20.38 17.04
N PRO A 160 19.69 20.93 17.78
CA PRO A 160 21.11 20.84 17.42
C PRO A 160 21.64 19.42 17.25
N LYS A 161 21.03 18.42 17.91
CA LYS A 161 21.30 16.98 17.75
C LYS A 161 19.98 16.21 17.77
N THR A 162 19.79 15.29 16.85
CA THR A 162 18.52 14.54 16.70
C THR A 162 18.77 13.15 16.13
N LEU A 163 18.04 12.15 16.63
CA LEU A 163 17.91 10.81 16.07
C LEU A 163 16.48 10.64 15.54
N ILE A 164 16.32 10.17 14.30
CA ILE A 164 15.02 10.04 13.63
C ILE A 164 14.96 8.69 12.91
N ASN A 165 13.83 7.98 13.03
CA ASN A 165 13.51 6.72 12.35
C ASN A 165 12.13 6.86 11.66
N GLY A 166 11.95 6.32 10.46
CA GLY A 166 10.70 6.37 9.67
C GLY A 166 10.66 5.34 8.54
N GLU A 167 9.45 4.94 8.11
CA GLU A 167 9.21 3.90 7.08
C GLU A 167 9.36 4.40 5.63
N GLY A 168 9.42 5.73 5.42
CA GLY A 168 9.61 6.37 4.11
C GLY A 168 11.01 6.96 3.92
N GLU A 169 11.09 8.22 3.47
CA GLU A 169 12.36 8.95 3.37
C GLU A 169 12.76 9.56 4.74
N ILE A 170 14.03 9.35 5.14
CA ILE A 170 14.64 10.06 6.27
C ILE A 170 15.69 11.02 5.71
N LYS A 171 15.43 12.33 5.82
CA LYS A 171 16.37 13.38 5.37
C LYS A 171 17.04 14.06 6.57
N ILE A 172 18.37 14.04 6.61
CA ILE A 172 19.18 14.71 7.65
C ILE A 172 19.92 15.89 7.00
N GLU A 173 19.54 17.12 7.34
CA GLU A 173 20.21 18.34 6.87
C GLU A 173 20.76 19.12 8.08
N ALA A 174 22.09 19.33 8.12
CA ALA A 174 22.74 20.08 9.19
C ALA A 174 24.04 20.75 8.69
N LYS A 175 24.50 21.79 9.42
CA LYS A 175 25.80 22.43 9.17
C LYS A 175 26.98 21.48 9.44
N GLU A 176 26.82 20.61 10.44
CA GLU A 176 27.76 19.55 10.79
C GLU A 176 26.98 18.31 11.24
N THR A 177 27.42 17.13 10.82
CA THR A 177 26.86 15.84 11.25
C THR A 177 27.99 14.94 11.70
N GLN A 178 28.00 14.60 12.98
CA GLN A 178 28.94 13.63 13.55
C GLN A 178 28.19 12.34 13.86
N VAL A 179 28.66 11.22 13.32
CA VAL A 179 28.13 9.89 13.61
C VAL A 179 29.27 9.06 14.18
N ALA A 180 29.15 8.64 15.44
CA ALA A 180 30.16 7.86 16.14
C ALA A 180 29.57 6.53 16.61
N GLY A 181 30.20 5.42 16.21
CA GLY A 181 30.01 4.12 16.83
C GLY A 181 31.23 3.84 17.72
N PHE A 182 31.03 3.63 19.02
CA PHE A 182 32.14 3.36 19.95
C PHE A 182 32.81 2.01 19.70
N GLU A 183 32.08 1.07 19.09
CA GLU A 183 32.60 -0.24 18.67
C GLU A 183 32.43 -0.45 17.16
N LYS A 184 31.27 -0.06 16.61
CA LYS A 184 30.93 -0.25 15.20
C LYS A 184 29.93 0.79 14.71
N LEU A 185 30.11 1.29 13.49
CA LEU A 185 29.12 2.08 12.75
C LEU A 185 28.75 1.32 11.47
N PHE A 186 27.45 1.17 11.18
CA PHE A 186 26.94 0.41 10.02
C PHE A 186 26.05 1.30 9.14
N VAL A 187 26.30 1.30 7.83
CA VAL A 187 25.51 2.02 6.82
C VAL A 187 25.22 1.02 5.69
N HIS A 188 23.94 0.77 5.40
CA HIS A 188 23.49 -0.25 4.43
C HIS A 188 22.42 0.29 3.49
N SER A 189 22.44 -0.18 2.24
CA SER A 189 21.41 0.06 1.22
C SER A 189 21.21 -1.19 0.38
N ASN A 190 19.94 -1.51 0.06
CA ASN A 190 19.60 -2.68 -0.76
C ASN A 190 19.88 -2.49 -2.25
N GLU A 191 19.94 -1.23 -2.74
CA GLU A 191 20.20 -0.92 -4.15
C GLU A 191 21.52 -0.18 -4.33
N SER A 192 21.66 0.98 -3.69
CA SER A 192 22.82 1.85 -3.81
C SER A 192 23.02 2.71 -2.56
N ALA A 193 24.23 2.73 -2.02
CA ALA A 193 24.66 3.69 -1.01
C ALA A 193 25.60 4.70 -1.66
N VAL A 194 25.20 5.97 -1.73
CA VAL A 194 25.96 7.03 -2.40
C VAL A 194 26.46 8.05 -1.39
N ILE A 195 27.77 8.31 -1.39
CA ILE A 195 28.38 9.44 -0.66
C ILE A 195 28.81 10.47 -1.70
N ASN A 196 28.18 11.65 -1.70
CA ASN A 196 28.47 12.72 -2.65
C ASN A 196 29.00 13.95 -1.92
N SER A 197 30.16 14.48 -2.35
CA SER A 197 30.78 15.68 -1.78
C SER A 197 31.22 16.62 -2.91
N LYS A 198 31.00 17.92 -2.74
CA LYS A 198 31.57 18.96 -3.62
C LYS A 198 33.04 19.27 -3.29
N GLY A 199 33.52 18.79 -2.15
CA GLY A 199 34.90 18.98 -1.68
C GLY A 199 35.63 17.64 -1.62
N VAL A 200 36.21 17.33 -0.45
CA VAL A 200 36.96 16.09 -0.22
C VAL A 200 36.11 15.09 0.56
N VAL A 201 36.25 13.80 0.24
CA VAL A 201 35.84 12.68 1.10
C VAL A 201 37.11 12.03 1.61
N GLU A 202 37.33 12.03 2.94
CA GLU A 202 38.47 11.35 3.57
C GLU A 202 37.97 10.16 4.38
N VAL A 203 38.55 8.97 4.14
CA VAL A 203 38.34 7.77 4.97
C VAL A 203 39.71 7.40 5.56
N LYS A 204 39.83 7.44 6.88
CA LYS A 204 41.10 7.22 7.61
C LYS A 204 40.89 6.15 8.67
N GLY A 205 41.64 5.05 8.59
CA GLY A 205 41.74 4.04 9.65
C GLY A 205 43.12 4.08 10.29
N GLN A 206 43.21 3.91 11.62
CA GLN A 206 44.49 3.92 12.36
C GLN A 206 45.48 2.89 11.78
N ASP A 207 44.99 1.71 11.42
CA ASP A 207 45.78 0.63 10.83
C ASP A 207 45.58 0.51 9.31
N GLY A 208 45.10 1.58 8.67
CA GLY A 208 44.70 1.62 7.27
C GLY A 208 43.21 1.32 7.03
N THR A 209 42.75 1.58 5.80
CA THR A 209 41.39 1.27 5.36
C THR A 209 41.45 0.06 4.44
N SER A 210 40.75 -1.03 4.79
CA SER A 210 40.56 -2.17 3.92
C SER A 210 39.15 -2.13 3.33
N ASN A 211 39.05 -2.25 2.01
CA ASN A 211 37.78 -2.42 1.32
C ASN A 211 37.63 -3.91 0.99
N THR A 212 36.61 -4.56 1.52
CA THR A 212 36.21 -5.91 1.10
C THR A 212 34.87 -5.81 0.40
N ASN A 213 34.70 -6.51 -0.73
CA ASN A 213 33.42 -6.61 -1.43
C ASN A 213 32.58 -7.80 -0.89
N THR A 214 32.80 -8.16 0.37
CA THR A 214 32.07 -9.24 1.01
C THR A 214 31.03 -8.58 1.93
N PRO A 215 29.74 -8.61 1.58
CA PRO A 215 28.72 -8.01 2.43
C PRO A 215 28.73 -8.68 3.80
N THR A 216 28.77 -7.86 4.84
CA THR A 216 28.48 -8.35 6.20
C THR A 216 26.97 -8.38 6.34
N ASN A 217 26.38 -9.57 6.47
CA ASN A 217 24.95 -9.69 6.70
C ASN A 217 24.56 -8.94 7.99
N TYR A 218 23.53 -8.11 7.90
CA TYR A 218 22.92 -7.45 9.05
C TYR A 218 21.41 -7.63 8.96
N GLU A 219 20.79 -7.95 10.10
CA GLU A 219 19.34 -8.13 10.17
C GLU A 219 18.67 -6.79 10.44
N MET A 220 17.93 -6.29 9.45
CA MET A 220 16.98 -5.20 9.69
C MET A 220 15.85 -5.70 10.59
N THR A 221 15.47 -4.93 11.60
CA THR A 221 14.30 -5.22 12.42
C THR A 221 13.06 -5.14 11.52
N ARG A 222 12.35 -6.26 11.36
CA ARG A 222 11.17 -6.34 10.50
C ARG A 222 9.91 -6.04 11.30
N PRO A 223 8.90 -5.42 10.67
CA PRO A 223 7.58 -5.27 11.28
C PRO A 223 6.94 -6.63 11.59
N GLU A 224 5.98 -6.67 12.51
CA GLU A 224 5.42 -7.91 13.05
C GLU A 224 3.94 -8.13 12.68
N ILE A 225 3.53 -9.39 12.54
CA ILE A 225 2.12 -9.84 12.54
C ILE A 225 1.86 -10.52 13.89
N THR A 226 1.26 -9.77 14.81
CA THR A 226 1.18 -10.16 16.23
C THR A 226 -0.02 -11.04 16.55
N ALA A 227 -1.06 -11.07 15.71
CA ALA A 227 -2.19 -11.95 15.93
C ALA A 227 -1.75 -13.41 15.89
N LYS A 228 -2.30 -14.21 16.81
CA LYS A 228 -2.18 -15.69 16.81
C LYS A 228 -3.16 -16.36 15.83
N CYS A 229 -3.55 -15.63 14.81
CA CYS A 229 -4.35 -16.07 13.68
C CYS A 229 -3.79 -15.34 12.45
N ILE A 230 -3.37 -16.09 11.44
CA ILE A 230 -2.67 -15.56 10.26
C ILE A 230 -3.54 -15.75 9.02
N VAL A 231 -3.69 -14.70 8.20
CA VAL A 231 -4.48 -14.72 6.97
C VAL A 231 -3.55 -14.59 5.76
N HIS A 232 -3.53 -15.63 4.94
CA HIS A 232 -2.83 -15.63 3.65
C HIS A 232 -3.83 -15.49 2.50
N PHE A 233 -3.54 -14.59 1.56
CA PHE A 233 -4.38 -14.33 0.39
C PHE A 233 -3.91 -15.19 -0.79
N ARG A 234 -4.85 -15.82 -1.48
CA ARG A 234 -4.62 -16.61 -2.70
C ARG A 234 -5.60 -16.17 -3.78
N PRO A 235 -5.28 -16.35 -5.07
CA PRO A 235 -6.25 -16.03 -6.10
C PRO A 235 -7.46 -16.98 -6.03
N LYS A 236 -8.55 -16.65 -6.71
CA LYS A 236 -9.67 -17.57 -6.86
C LYS A 236 -9.27 -18.86 -7.62
N LYS A 237 -10.00 -19.96 -7.43
CA LYS A 237 -9.67 -21.29 -8.00
C LYS A 237 -9.29 -21.27 -9.48
N ASP A 238 -10.09 -20.60 -10.29
CA ASP A 238 -9.91 -20.55 -11.74
C ASP A 238 -9.31 -19.22 -12.22
N TRP A 239 -8.55 -18.54 -11.36
CA TRP A 239 -7.85 -17.34 -11.78
C TRP A 239 -6.73 -17.69 -12.76
N LYS A 240 -6.96 -17.41 -14.04
CA LYS A 240 -5.97 -17.58 -15.11
C LYS A 240 -5.47 -16.22 -15.60
N GLY A 241 -5.15 -15.33 -14.65
CA GLY A 241 -4.65 -13.99 -14.95
C GLY A 241 -5.69 -13.03 -15.54
N ILE A 242 -6.99 -13.32 -15.36
CA ILE A 242 -8.09 -12.55 -15.92
C ILE A 242 -8.74 -11.70 -14.81
N GLY A 243 -8.97 -10.42 -15.11
CA GLY A 243 -9.76 -9.50 -14.29
C GLY A 243 -8.95 -8.65 -13.30
N TYR A 244 -7.83 -9.16 -12.79
CA TYR A 244 -6.95 -8.44 -11.87
C TYR A 244 -5.53 -9.04 -11.91
N GLY A 245 -4.52 -8.24 -11.59
CA GLY A 245 -3.18 -8.76 -11.33
C GLY A 245 -3.05 -9.22 -9.88
N PHE A 246 -2.42 -10.37 -9.67
CA PHE A 246 -2.20 -10.91 -8.33
C PHE A 246 -0.85 -11.62 -8.28
N ASP A 247 -0.09 -11.32 -7.24
CA ASP A 247 1.19 -11.96 -6.99
C ASP A 247 1.34 -12.27 -5.50
N TYR A 248 1.94 -13.40 -5.17
CA TYR A 248 2.10 -13.87 -3.80
C TYR A 248 3.33 -14.76 -3.69
N MET A 249 3.95 -14.81 -2.53
CA MET A 249 5.05 -15.76 -2.30
C MET A 249 4.51 -17.20 -2.41
N ARG A 250 4.92 -17.96 -3.43
CA ARG A 250 4.48 -19.34 -3.61
C ARG A 250 5.08 -20.23 -2.52
N LYS A 251 4.22 -21.00 -1.86
CA LYS A 251 4.55 -21.92 -0.76
C LYS A 251 4.06 -23.35 -0.99
N GLY A 252 3.47 -23.65 -2.15
CA GLY A 252 2.92 -24.97 -2.44
C GLY A 252 1.69 -25.32 -1.61
N ASP A 253 0.88 -24.33 -1.26
CA ASP A 253 -0.23 -24.45 -0.32
C ASP A 253 -1.63 -24.29 -0.97
N THR A 254 -1.70 -24.08 -2.28
CA THR A 254 -2.99 -24.01 -3.02
C THR A 254 -3.81 -25.31 -2.96
N SER A 255 -3.16 -26.46 -2.73
CA SER A 255 -3.86 -27.74 -2.52
C SER A 255 -4.78 -27.73 -1.29
N LEU A 256 -4.47 -26.91 -0.28
CA LEU A 256 -5.32 -26.70 0.89
C LEU A 256 -6.66 -26.05 0.52
N LEU A 257 -6.70 -25.23 -0.53
CA LEU A 257 -7.89 -24.52 -0.98
C LEU A 257 -8.72 -25.34 -1.97
N PHE A 258 -8.06 -26.04 -2.89
CA PHE A 258 -8.74 -26.57 -4.08
C PHE A 258 -8.71 -28.10 -4.20
N GLY A 259 -8.07 -28.80 -3.26
CA GLY A 259 -7.93 -30.27 -3.25
C GLY A 259 -6.83 -30.81 -4.17
N SER A 260 -6.20 -29.94 -4.96
CA SER A 260 -5.04 -30.23 -5.81
C SER A 260 -4.13 -29.01 -5.89
N ALA A 261 -2.82 -29.22 -6.04
CA ALA A 261 -1.90 -28.11 -6.25
C ALA A 261 -2.19 -27.42 -7.59
N GLU A 262 -2.38 -26.09 -7.56
CA GLU A 262 -2.55 -25.33 -8.80
C GLU A 262 -1.24 -25.31 -9.60
N PRO A 263 -1.31 -25.36 -10.94
CA PRO A 263 -0.11 -25.29 -11.76
C PRO A 263 0.67 -24.00 -11.48
N GLY A 264 1.98 -24.16 -11.20
CA GLY A 264 2.90 -23.05 -10.95
C GLY A 264 3.10 -22.66 -9.48
N ASP A 265 2.34 -23.26 -8.56
CA ASP A 265 2.48 -23.05 -7.12
C ASP A 265 3.65 -23.87 -6.51
N ALA A 266 4.81 -23.87 -7.17
CA ALA A 266 6.02 -24.46 -6.60
C ALA A 266 6.64 -23.52 -5.55
N ASP A 267 7.10 -24.07 -4.42
CA ASP A 267 7.71 -23.28 -3.34
C ASP A 267 8.93 -22.51 -3.85
N TYR A 268 8.88 -21.18 -3.80
CA TYR A 268 9.94 -20.30 -4.27
C TYR A 268 11.25 -20.49 -3.52
N GLU A 269 11.20 -20.97 -2.27
CA GLU A 269 12.40 -21.32 -1.53
C GLU A 269 13.20 -22.46 -2.19
N THR A 270 12.54 -23.26 -3.04
CA THR A 270 13.14 -24.41 -3.73
C THR A 270 13.51 -24.11 -5.17
N ILE A 271 12.71 -23.28 -5.88
CA ILE A 271 12.87 -23.07 -7.33
C ILE A 271 13.57 -21.75 -7.71
N VAL A 272 13.70 -20.78 -6.79
CA VAL A 272 14.52 -19.58 -7.02
C VAL A 272 15.98 -19.99 -6.97
N SER A 273 16.64 -19.92 -8.13
CA SER A 273 17.88 -20.63 -8.40
C SER A 273 18.70 -19.93 -9.48
N LYS A 274 20.00 -20.19 -9.55
CA LYS A 274 20.81 -19.82 -10.70
C LYS A 274 20.94 -20.99 -11.67
N GLN A 275 21.02 -20.66 -12.96
CA GLN A 275 21.24 -21.63 -14.03
C GLN A 275 22.74 -21.75 -14.35
N TYR A 276 23.26 -22.97 -14.39
CA TYR A 276 24.67 -23.30 -14.63
C TYR A 276 24.80 -24.22 -15.84
N THR A 277 25.94 -24.16 -16.52
CA THR A 277 26.21 -24.93 -17.74
C THR A 277 26.11 -26.45 -17.53
N ASP A 278 26.38 -26.92 -16.31
CA ASP A 278 26.40 -28.32 -15.91
C ASP A 278 26.28 -28.49 -14.38
N THR A 279 26.27 -29.74 -13.91
CA THR A 279 26.03 -30.11 -12.51
C THR A 279 27.23 -29.86 -11.59
N THR A 280 28.37 -29.39 -12.10
CA THR A 280 29.50 -28.94 -11.27
C THR A 280 29.26 -27.55 -10.69
N TYR A 281 28.32 -26.78 -11.27
CA TYR A 281 27.98 -25.42 -10.86
C TYR A 281 29.15 -24.43 -10.90
N ALA A 282 30.12 -24.65 -11.81
CA ALA A 282 31.30 -23.80 -11.94
C ALA A 282 31.05 -22.54 -12.79
N ALA A 283 30.26 -22.65 -13.86
CA ALA A 283 30.00 -21.55 -14.79
C ALA A 283 28.50 -21.28 -14.94
N LEU A 284 28.11 -20.00 -14.89
CA LEU A 284 26.75 -19.57 -15.11
C LEU A 284 26.41 -19.60 -16.60
N VAL A 285 25.16 -19.92 -16.90
CA VAL A 285 24.60 -19.72 -18.25
C VAL A 285 24.47 -18.21 -18.49
N THR A 286 25.02 -17.73 -19.61
CA THR A 286 24.97 -16.31 -20.00
C THR A 286 24.15 -16.04 -21.26
N ASP A 287 23.66 -17.08 -21.93
CA ASP A 287 22.69 -16.98 -23.03
C ASP A 287 21.27 -16.90 -22.44
N ILE A 288 20.49 -15.90 -22.86
CA ILE A 288 19.10 -15.69 -22.43
C ILE A 288 18.17 -16.82 -22.89
N ASN A 289 18.50 -17.48 -23.99
CA ASN A 289 17.69 -18.51 -24.63
C ASN A 289 18.09 -19.93 -24.24
N GLU A 290 19.13 -20.10 -23.43
CA GLU A 290 19.50 -21.42 -22.90
C GLU A 290 18.57 -21.81 -21.73
N TYR A 291 18.03 -23.02 -21.83
CA TYR A 291 17.10 -23.60 -20.85
C TYR A 291 17.42 -25.08 -20.65
N ARG A 292 16.98 -25.67 -19.52
CA ARG A 292 17.22 -27.08 -19.13
C ARG A 292 18.69 -27.45 -18.84
N LYS A 293 19.55 -26.47 -18.55
CA LYS A 293 20.84 -26.77 -17.90
C LYS A 293 20.63 -27.04 -16.40
N SER A 294 21.71 -27.06 -15.62
CA SER A 294 21.66 -27.40 -14.21
C SER A 294 21.24 -26.21 -13.36
N PHE A 295 20.19 -26.35 -12.55
CA PHE A 295 19.73 -25.30 -11.63
C PHE A 295 20.19 -25.59 -10.21
N LYS A 296 20.64 -24.56 -9.50
CA LYS A 296 21.00 -24.65 -8.08
C LYS A 296 20.30 -23.55 -7.31
N LYS A 297 19.59 -23.91 -6.24
CA LYS A 297 18.96 -22.96 -5.31
C LYS A 297 19.94 -21.85 -4.93
N ASP A 298 19.47 -20.61 -4.98
CA ASP A 298 20.25 -19.44 -4.61
C ASP A 298 19.56 -18.71 -3.45
N SER A 299 20.06 -18.95 -2.23
CA SER A 299 19.47 -18.38 -1.01
C SER A 299 19.58 -16.86 -0.94
N ALA A 300 20.59 -16.25 -1.59
CA ALA A 300 20.75 -14.80 -1.61
C ALA A 300 19.71 -14.15 -2.53
N GLN A 301 19.45 -14.77 -3.68
CA GLN A 301 18.42 -14.35 -4.62
C GLN A 301 17.01 -14.53 -4.04
N TYR A 302 16.74 -15.67 -3.39
CA TYR A 302 15.48 -15.86 -2.65
C TYR A 302 15.34 -14.82 -1.52
N SER A 303 16.42 -14.53 -0.79
CA SER A 303 16.40 -13.48 0.24
C SER A 303 16.11 -12.09 -0.32
N SER A 304 16.61 -11.79 -1.51
CA SER A 304 16.31 -10.55 -2.21
C SER A 304 14.85 -10.52 -2.70
N LEU A 305 14.31 -11.64 -3.19
CA LEU A 305 12.92 -11.77 -3.61
C LEU A 305 11.93 -11.51 -2.46
N LYS A 306 12.25 -11.98 -1.24
CA LYS A 306 11.41 -11.74 -0.05
C LYS A 306 11.10 -10.27 0.17
N ASN A 307 12.01 -9.37 -0.20
CA ASN A 307 11.84 -7.93 -0.02
C ASN A 307 10.75 -7.35 -0.95
N ASP A 308 10.50 -7.96 -2.11
CA ASP A 308 9.40 -7.55 -2.99
C ASP A 308 8.03 -7.81 -2.33
N TYR A 309 7.93 -8.73 -1.37
CA TYR A 309 6.67 -9.11 -0.71
C TYR A 309 6.49 -8.51 0.69
N ASN A 310 7.16 -7.39 1.01
CA ASN A 310 7.07 -6.67 2.29
C ASN A 310 7.00 -7.63 3.52
N VAL A 311 8.11 -8.29 3.79
CA VAL A 311 8.18 -9.39 4.75
C VAL A 311 8.02 -8.91 6.20
N HIS A 312 7.17 -9.60 6.96
CA HIS A 312 6.94 -9.39 8.38
C HIS A 312 7.37 -10.61 9.20
N ASN A 313 7.68 -10.42 10.47
CA ASN A 313 7.93 -11.52 11.39
C ASN A 313 6.64 -11.94 12.10
N ILE A 314 6.48 -13.24 12.36
CA ILE A 314 5.45 -13.79 13.25
C ILE A 314 6.14 -14.09 14.59
N PRO A 315 6.09 -13.18 15.57
CA PRO A 315 6.98 -13.21 16.73
C PRO A 315 6.74 -14.40 17.66
N TRP A 316 5.55 -15.00 17.61
CA TRP A 316 5.16 -16.13 18.44
C TRP A 316 5.37 -17.50 17.75
N ARG A 317 5.84 -17.52 16.49
CA ARG A 317 6.00 -18.76 15.71
C ARG A 317 7.42 -18.89 15.19
N ALA A 318 8.06 -20.03 15.50
CA ALA A 318 9.41 -20.35 15.04
C ALA A 318 9.40 -20.82 13.58
N LYS A 319 10.37 -20.34 12.78
CA LYS A 319 10.68 -20.93 11.48
C LYS A 319 11.24 -22.33 11.68
N LYS A 320 10.79 -23.27 10.86
CA LYS A 320 11.20 -24.68 10.93
C LYS A 320 11.96 -25.11 9.68
N ASP A 321 12.85 -26.08 9.83
CA ASP A 321 13.48 -26.78 8.72
C ASP A 321 12.53 -27.83 8.09
N ALA A 322 13.00 -28.51 7.04
CA ALA A 322 12.22 -29.55 6.36
C ALA A 322 11.91 -30.78 7.24
N ALA A 323 12.64 -30.98 8.34
CA ALA A 323 12.38 -32.04 9.32
C ALA A 323 11.46 -31.58 10.46
N GLY A 324 11.05 -30.30 10.47
CA GLY A 324 10.18 -29.71 11.48
C GLY A 324 10.91 -29.17 12.72
N ALA A 325 12.25 -29.16 12.73
CA ALA A 325 13.04 -28.60 13.83
C ALA A 325 13.10 -27.07 13.73
N GLU A 326 13.05 -26.39 14.88
CA GLU A 326 13.15 -24.92 14.94
C GLU A 326 14.53 -24.44 14.51
N LEU A 327 14.56 -23.46 13.60
CA LEU A 327 15.79 -22.84 13.16
C LEU A 327 16.24 -21.78 14.18
N LYS A 328 17.56 -21.72 14.38
CA LYS A 328 18.21 -20.78 15.28
C LYS A 328 19.25 -19.95 14.54
N ASP A 329 19.40 -18.69 14.97
CA ASP A 329 20.45 -17.80 14.48
C ASP A 329 21.83 -18.21 15.03
N SER A 330 22.88 -17.49 14.63
CA SER A 330 24.26 -17.74 15.10
C SER A 330 24.46 -17.48 16.61
N ALA A 331 23.53 -16.78 17.26
CA ALA A 331 23.53 -16.52 18.70
C ALA A 331 22.69 -17.54 19.48
N GLY A 332 22.03 -18.49 18.79
CA GLY A 332 21.18 -19.51 19.39
C GLY A 332 19.74 -19.07 19.66
N ASN A 333 19.33 -17.89 19.19
CA ASN A 333 17.95 -17.43 19.29
C ASN A 333 17.09 -18.07 18.22
N THR A 334 15.83 -18.36 18.52
CA THR A 334 14.88 -18.91 17.55
C THR A 334 14.57 -17.87 16.47
N ILE A 335 14.66 -18.29 15.21
CA ILE A 335 14.33 -17.44 14.06
C ILE A 335 12.81 -17.43 13.90
N PRO A 336 12.14 -16.26 13.87
CA PRO A 336 10.70 -16.20 13.68
C PRO A 336 10.30 -16.61 12.26
N GLU A 337 9.09 -17.18 12.13
CA GLU A 337 8.48 -17.45 10.83
C GLU A 337 8.18 -16.13 10.10
N GLU A 338 8.33 -16.15 8.78
CA GLU A 338 8.19 -14.98 7.93
C GLU A 338 6.79 -14.96 7.29
N TYR A 339 6.07 -13.84 7.42
CA TYR A 339 4.84 -13.54 6.70
C TYR A 339 5.15 -12.72 5.44
N PHE A 340 4.60 -13.12 4.30
CA PHE A 340 4.76 -12.43 3.02
C PHE A 340 3.44 -11.81 2.59
N CYS A 341 3.45 -10.50 2.37
CA CYS A 341 2.29 -9.80 1.81
C CYS A 341 2.07 -10.25 0.36
N SER A 342 0.81 -10.37 -0.05
CA SER A 342 0.47 -10.54 -1.48
C SER A 342 0.34 -9.16 -2.13
N TRP A 343 0.54 -9.10 -3.45
CA TRP A 343 0.31 -7.92 -4.28
C TRP A 343 -0.95 -8.07 -5.09
N LEU A 344 -1.66 -6.95 -5.24
CA LEU A 344 -2.84 -6.81 -6.05
C LEU A 344 -2.70 -5.63 -6.99
N SER A 345 -3.16 -5.80 -8.23
CA SER A 345 -3.24 -4.76 -9.24
C SER A 345 -4.67 -4.66 -9.73
N LEU A 346 -5.27 -3.49 -9.48
CA LEU A 346 -6.66 -3.16 -9.81
C LEU A 346 -6.74 -1.81 -10.48
N TYR A 347 -7.64 -1.70 -11.45
CA TYR A 347 -8.03 -0.42 -12.02
C TYR A 347 -9.06 0.28 -11.13
N PRO A 348 -9.09 1.62 -11.09
CA PRO A 348 -10.12 2.36 -10.37
C PRO A 348 -11.49 2.24 -11.08
N HIS A 349 -12.56 2.14 -10.29
CA HIS A 349 -13.93 2.11 -10.83
C HIS A 349 -14.33 3.44 -11.48
N SER A 350 -13.85 4.57 -10.94
CA SER A 350 -13.99 5.91 -11.49
C SER A 350 -12.65 6.66 -11.48
N ILE A 351 -12.35 7.40 -12.55
CA ILE A 351 -11.29 8.42 -12.56
C ILE A 351 -11.93 9.69 -12.00
N VAL A 352 -11.52 10.12 -10.81
CA VAL A 352 -12.05 11.35 -10.21
C VAL A 352 -11.28 12.53 -10.81
N ASP A 353 -11.97 13.35 -11.61
CA ASP A 353 -11.44 14.64 -12.02
C ASP A 353 -11.35 15.55 -10.78
N TYR A 354 -10.13 15.84 -10.34
CA TYR A 354 -9.81 16.50 -9.06
C TYR A 354 -10.32 17.95 -8.92
N ASN A 355 -11.06 18.47 -9.90
CA ASN A 355 -11.54 19.85 -9.91
C ASN A 355 -12.82 20.11 -9.09
N LEU A 356 -13.44 19.11 -8.44
CA LEU A 356 -14.60 19.33 -7.57
C LEU A 356 -14.51 18.53 -6.26
N GLY A 357 -13.89 19.13 -5.24
CA GLY A 357 -13.87 18.65 -3.86
C GLY A 357 -15.24 18.65 -3.16
N LYS A 358 -16.21 17.87 -3.66
CA LYS A 358 -17.48 17.60 -2.96
C LYS A 358 -17.80 16.11 -2.99
N LYS A 359 -18.10 15.56 -1.80
CA LYS A 359 -18.77 14.25 -1.62
C LYS A 359 -19.99 14.19 -2.54
N LEU A 360 -20.00 13.22 -3.46
CA LEU A 360 -21.16 12.89 -4.26
C LEU A 360 -22.03 11.91 -3.48
N GLU A 361 -22.84 12.42 -2.54
CA GLU A 361 -23.99 11.67 -2.05
C GLU A 361 -25.12 11.78 -3.08
N GLY A 362 -25.57 10.64 -3.62
CA GLY A 362 -26.84 10.54 -4.36
C GLY A 362 -26.83 10.83 -5.87
N LYS A 363 -25.68 10.84 -6.57
CA LYS A 363 -25.64 10.83 -8.04
C LYS A 363 -25.15 9.48 -8.59
N PRO A 364 -25.67 9.00 -9.74
CA PRO A 364 -25.23 7.75 -10.33
C PRO A 364 -23.72 7.80 -10.58
N VAL A 365 -23.03 6.76 -10.12
CA VAL A 365 -21.60 6.53 -10.34
C VAL A 365 -21.29 6.75 -11.83
N PRO A 366 -20.24 7.53 -12.18
CA PRO A 366 -19.81 7.65 -13.57
C PRO A 366 -19.62 6.25 -14.19
N PRO A 367 -19.92 6.05 -15.48
CA PRO A 367 -19.84 4.73 -16.08
C PRO A 367 -18.44 4.11 -15.92
N THR A 368 -18.41 2.84 -15.53
CA THR A 368 -17.20 2.04 -15.32
C THR A 368 -16.23 2.19 -16.50
N ILE A 369 -15.06 2.80 -16.29
CA ILE A 369 -14.08 3.00 -17.36
C ILE A 369 -13.29 1.70 -17.62
N HIS A 370 -13.02 0.93 -16.56
CA HIS A 370 -12.23 -0.31 -16.64
C HIS A 370 -12.95 -1.51 -16.02
N SER A 371 -13.01 -2.62 -16.76
CA SER A 371 -13.61 -3.90 -16.34
C SER A 371 -12.87 -4.61 -15.18
N ASN A 372 -11.67 -4.16 -14.85
CA ASN A 372 -10.70 -4.86 -13.98
C ASN A 372 -10.54 -4.16 -12.63
N CYS A 373 -11.66 -3.74 -12.03
CA CYS A 373 -11.69 -3.02 -10.74
C CYS A 373 -12.01 -3.91 -9.54
N LYS A 374 -12.20 -5.22 -9.75
CA LYS A 374 -12.60 -6.18 -8.71
C LYS A 374 -11.71 -7.41 -8.70
N ALA A 375 -11.29 -7.83 -7.52
CA ALA A 375 -10.58 -9.09 -7.29
C ALA A 375 -11.37 -9.97 -6.33
N ILE A 376 -11.52 -11.25 -6.68
CA ILE A 376 -12.09 -12.26 -5.79
C ILE A 376 -10.93 -13.14 -5.33
N LEU A 377 -10.73 -13.24 -4.03
CA LEU A 377 -9.59 -13.90 -3.40
C LEU A 377 -10.06 -15.02 -2.48
N SER A 378 -9.26 -16.08 -2.44
CA SER A 378 -9.34 -17.14 -1.45
C SER A 378 -8.45 -16.81 -0.26
N LEU A 379 -8.79 -17.33 0.92
CA LEU A 379 -7.99 -17.16 2.14
C LEU A 379 -7.59 -18.51 2.71
N ILE A 380 -6.34 -18.60 3.16
CA ILE A 380 -5.88 -19.64 4.09
C ILE A 380 -5.74 -18.97 5.44
N VAL A 381 -6.58 -19.37 6.39
CA VAL A 381 -6.59 -18.84 7.76
C VAL A 381 -5.94 -19.86 8.68
N ASP A 382 -4.76 -19.53 9.22
CA ASP A 382 -3.97 -20.37 10.11
C ASP A 382 -4.15 -19.91 11.56
N ILE A 383 -4.92 -20.68 12.33
CA ILE A 383 -5.35 -20.35 13.69
C ILE A 383 -4.46 -21.07 14.70
N GLU A 384 -3.78 -20.32 15.55
CA GLU A 384 -3.13 -20.81 16.78
C GLU A 384 -4.01 -20.51 18.00
N GLU A 385 -4.52 -19.28 18.10
CA GLU A 385 -5.56 -18.88 19.05
C GLU A 385 -6.76 -18.31 18.28
N GLU A 386 -7.97 -18.74 18.63
CA GLU A 386 -9.19 -18.31 17.95
C GLU A 386 -9.51 -16.85 18.25
N PRO A 387 -9.63 -15.99 17.22
CA PRO A 387 -10.23 -14.68 17.40
C PRO A 387 -11.77 -14.81 17.38
N GLU A 388 -12.44 -13.77 17.86
CA GLU A 388 -13.90 -13.67 17.74
C GLU A 388 -14.31 -13.63 16.26
N MET A 389 -13.54 -12.90 15.45
CA MET A 389 -13.71 -12.75 14.02
C MET A 389 -12.47 -12.12 13.39
N LEU A 390 -12.39 -12.15 12.07
CA LEU A 390 -11.48 -11.32 11.30
C LEU A 390 -12.24 -10.14 10.71
N ARG A 391 -11.63 -8.95 10.69
CA ARG A 391 -12.24 -7.74 10.11
C ARG A 391 -11.20 -6.92 9.35
N PHE A 392 -11.54 -6.50 8.14
CA PHE A 392 -10.72 -5.55 7.39
C PHE A 392 -10.86 -4.13 7.95
N GLU A 393 -9.76 -3.38 7.95
CA GLU A 393 -9.76 -1.95 8.23
C GLU A 393 -10.55 -1.17 7.18
N ASP A 394 -11.12 -0.04 7.59
CA ASP A 394 -11.75 0.88 6.66
C ASP A 394 -10.70 1.50 5.73
N ASN A 395 -11.03 1.54 4.43
CA ASN A 395 -10.18 2.17 3.44
C ASN A 395 -11.03 2.98 2.46
N GLU A 396 -10.66 4.23 2.20
CA GLU A 396 -11.42 5.13 1.34
C GLU A 396 -11.37 4.77 -0.16
N TYR A 397 -10.38 3.97 -0.57
CA TYR A 397 -10.15 3.55 -1.96
C TYR A 397 -10.80 2.21 -2.29
N PHE A 398 -11.20 1.42 -1.29
CA PHE A 398 -11.66 0.05 -1.51
C PHE A 398 -12.94 -0.30 -0.75
N GLU A 399 -13.82 -1.02 -1.44
CA GLU A 399 -14.93 -1.74 -0.83
C GLU A 399 -14.56 -3.22 -0.73
N ILE A 400 -14.67 -3.79 0.48
CA ILE A 400 -14.29 -5.18 0.76
C ILE A 400 -15.52 -5.94 1.26
N SER A 401 -15.84 -7.06 0.61
CA SER A 401 -17.01 -7.89 0.92
C SER A 401 -16.67 -9.39 0.96
N PRO A 402 -16.97 -10.11 2.06
CA PRO A 402 -17.46 -9.55 3.32
C PRO A 402 -16.35 -8.77 4.03
N LYS A 403 -16.71 -7.68 4.74
CA LYS A 403 -15.77 -6.92 5.58
C LYS A 403 -15.33 -7.72 6.82
N GLU A 404 -16.16 -8.66 7.22
CA GLU A 404 -16.03 -9.49 8.42
C GLU A 404 -16.08 -10.96 8.03
N ILE A 405 -15.14 -11.75 8.56
CA ILE A 405 -15.03 -13.18 8.28
C ILE A 405 -15.18 -13.94 9.58
N GLU A 406 -16.17 -14.83 9.62
CA GLU A 406 -16.47 -15.66 10.77
C GLU A 406 -15.51 -16.86 10.82
N VAL A 407 -14.72 -16.92 11.89
CA VAL A 407 -13.71 -17.97 12.11
C VAL A 407 -13.85 -18.64 13.48
N LYS A 408 -14.78 -18.17 14.31
CA LYS A 408 -15.04 -18.71 15.63
C LYS A 408 -15.52 -20.16 15.56
N GLY A 409 -14.98 -21.04 16.41
CA GLY A 409 -15.33 -22.45 16.44
C GLY A 409 -14.74 -23.30 15.31
N LYS A 410 -13.81 -22.77 14.51
CA LYS A 410 -13.08 -23.54 13.49
C LYS A 410 -11.99 -24.45 14.07
N GLY A 411 -11.50 -24.13 15.26
CA GLY A 411 -10.41 -24.82 15.95
C GLY A 411 -9.03 -24.40 15.46
N LYS A 412 -8.00 -24.84 16.21
CA LYS A 412 -6.59 -24.66 15.84
C LYS A 412 -6.27 -25.38 14.52
N GLY A 413 -5.52 -24.72 13.64
CA GLY A 413 -5.06 -25.27 12.36
C GLY A 413 -5.32 -24.35 11.16
N LYS A 414 -5.03 -24.86 9.96
CA LYS A 414 -5.24 -24.16 8.69
C LYS A 414 -6.63 -24.42 8.14
N HIS A 415 -7.35 -23.36 7.82
CA HIS A 415 -8.72 -23.39 7.31
C HIS A 415 -8.82 -22.70 5.96
N ALA A 416 -9.47 -23.35 5.00
CA ALA A 416 -9.64 -22.87 3.64
C ALA A 416 -10.95 -22.10 3.46
N PHE A 417 -10.85 -20.90 2.90
CA PHE A 417 -11.98 -20.06 2.49
C PHE A 417 -11.82 -19.75 1.00
N ALA A 418 -12.30 -20.66 0.14
CA ALA A 418 -12.19 -20.48 -1.31
C ALA A 418 -13.11 -19.36 -1.81
N ASP A 419 -12.58 -18.52 -2.71
CA ASP A 419 -13.30 -17.46 -3.43
C ASP A 419 -14.14 -16.55 -2.52
N HIS A 420 -13.62 -16.23 -1.33
CA HIS A 420 -14.40 -15.75 -0.21
C HIS A 420 -14.47 -14.22 -0.11
N VAL A 421 -13.39 -13.51 -0.45
CA VAL A 421 -13.30 -12.05 -0.30
C VAL A 421 -13.26 -11.37 -1.65
N THR A 422 -14.13 -10.38 -1.83
CA THR A 422 -14.11 -9.47 -2.98
C THR A 422 -13.54 -8.12 -2.55
N ILE A 423 -12.50 -7.66 -3.24
CA ILE A 423 -11.93 -6.31 -3.09
C ILE A 423 -12.26 -5.52 -4.35
N THR A 424 -12.98 -4.41 -4.21
CA THR A 424 -13.34 -3.49 -5.29
C THR A 424 -12.60 -2.18 -5.13
N CYS A 425 -11.84 -1.75 -6.13
CA CYS A 425 -11.18 -0.44 -6.14
C CYS A 425 -12.15 0.64 -6.64
N LEU A 426 -12.46 1.62 -5.78
CA LEU A 426 -13.48 2.64 -6.01
C LEU A 426 -12.95 3.84 -6.81
N LYS A 427 -11.74 4.31 -6.48
CA LYS A 427 -11.10 5.51 -7.05
C LYS A 427 -9.59 5.35 -7.10
N GLU A 428 -8.93 6.20 -7.89
CA GLU A 428 -7.48 6.14 -8.09
C GLU A 428 -6.68 6.61 -6.87
N PHE A 429 -5.43 6.14 -6.76
CA PHE A 429 -4.47 6.54 -5.72
C PHE A 429 -3.03 6.56 -6.24
N SER A 430 -2.21 7.48 -5.70
CA SER A 430 -0.86 7.77 -6.21
C SER A 430 0.27 7.01 -5.50
N SER A 431 0.00 6.42 -4.34
CA SER A 431 0.95 5.60 -3.57
C SER A 431 0.38 4.23 -3.29
N ASP A 432 1.22 3.21 -3.25
CA ASP A 432 0.78 1.84 -2.93
C ASP A 432 -0.01 1.81 -1.62
N GLN A 433 -1.09 1.03 -1.59
CA GLN A 433 -1.99 0.93 -0.45
C GLN A 433 -1.76 -0.40 0.27
N THR A 434 -1.95 -0.43 1.59
CA THR A 434 -1.95 -1.67 2.38
C THR A 434 -3.35 -1.88 2.94
N LEU A 435 -3.94 -3.05 2.66
CA LEU A 435 -5.18 -3.48 3.29
C LEU A 435 -4.83 -4.47 4.40
N VAL A 436 -5.24 -4.13 5.62
CA VAL A 436 -4.98 -4.94 6.82
C VAL A 436 -6.25 -5.65 7.22
N VAL A 437 -6.13 -6.96 7.48
CA VAL A 437 -7.17 -7.74 8.17
C VAL A 437 -6.70 -7.98 9.60
N ASN A 438 -7.54 -7.59 10.56
CA ASN A 438 -7.27 -7.72 11.98
C ASN A 438 -8.06 -8.90 12.56
N ALA A 439 -7.41 -9.67 13.43
CA ALA A 439 -8.07 -10.56 14.36
C ALA A 439 -8.61 -9.72 15.53
N ILE A 440 -9.92 -9.84 15.78
CA ILE A 440 -10.57 -9.19 16.91
C ILE A 440 -10.59 -10.17 18.07
N THR A 441 -9.96 -9.80 19.17
CA THR A 441 -10.08 -10.50 20.45
C THR A 441 -10.86 -9.63 21.44
N LYS A 442 -11.56 -10.26 22.39
CA LYS A 442 -12.26 -9.57 23.48
C LYS A 442 -11.68 -10.01 24.81
N ASP A 443 -11.44 -9.06 25.70
CA ASP A 443 -11.13 -9.38 27.10
C ASP A 443 -12.41 -9.77 27.88
N GLU A 444 -12.25 -10.21 29.13
CA GLU A 444 -13.35 -10.59 30.02
C GLU A 444 -14.34 -9.45 30.31
N ALA A 445 -13.91 -8.19 30.11
CA ALA A 445 -14.74 -7.00 30.26
C ALA A 445 -15.45 -6.59 28.95
N GLY A 446 -15.20 -7.29 27.84
CA GLY A 446 -15.78 -7.05 26.52
C GLY A 446 -15.05 -6.01 25.67
N ASN A 447 -13.88 -5.50 26.10
CA ASN A 447 -13.09 -4.58 25.30
C ASN A 447 -12.45 -5.30 24.12
N GLN A 448 -12.55 -4.71 22.94
CA GLN A 448 -11.99 -5.28 21.71
C GLN A 448 -10.54 -4.86 21.51
N THR A 449 -9.68 -5.83 21.24
CA THR A 449 -8.31 -5.59 20.75
C THR A 449 -8.24 -6.00 19.29
N LEU A 450 -7.65 -5.15 18.44
CA LEU A 450 -7.40 -5.43 17.04
C LEU A 450 -5.91 -5.78 16.88
N LEU A 451 -5.64 -7.01 16.45
CA LEU A 451 -4.29 -7.47 16.17
C LEU A 451 -4.16 -7.77 14.67
N PRO A 452 -3.14 -7.23 13.97
CA PRO A 452 -2.92 -7.55 12.57
C PRO A 452 -2.75 -9.05 12.35
N ALA A 453 -3.61 -9.62 11.50
CA ALA A 453 -3.64 -11.03 11.15
C ALA A 453 -3.17 -11.28 9.70
N GLY A 454 -3.31 -10.30 8.82
CA GLY A 454 -2.80 -10.39 7.46
C GLY A 454 -2.77 -9.03 6.77
N LYS A 455 -1.96 -8.94 5.72
CA LYS A 455 -1.79 -7.73 4.91
C LYS A 455 -1.73 -8.10 3.43
N ILE A 456 -2.40 -7.30 2.60
CA ILE A 456 -2.29 -7.34 1.15
C ILE A 456 -1.96 -5.93 0.63
N LEU A 457 -1.02 -5.86 -0.29
CA LEU A 457 -0.57 -4.63 -0.92
C LEU A 457 -1.35 -4.42 -2.21
N VAL A 458 -1.72 -3.18 -2.51
CA VAL A 458 -2.36 -2.80 -3.77
C VAL A 458 -1.51 -1.75 -4.47
N TRP A 459 -1.07 -2.07 -5.69
CA TRP A 459 -0.17 -1.23 -6.47
C TRP A 459 -0.86 0.06 -6.93
N ALA A 460 -0.14 1.19 -6.85
CA ALA A 460 -0.60 2.51 -7.25
C ALA A 460 -1.16 2.51 -8.68
N ASN A 461 -2.37 3.08 -8.84
CA ASN A 461 -3.14 2.97 -10.08
C ASN A 461 -3.66 4.32 -10.60
N ASN A 462 -3.06 5.42 -10.16
CA ASN A 462 -3.35 6.73 -10.73
C ASN A 462 -3.09 6.79 -12.24
N SER A 463 -3.67 7.78 -12.88
CA SER A 463 -3.57 8.00 -14.33
C SER A 463 -2.13 7.97 -14.89
N ALA A 464 -1.12 8.35 -14.09
CA ALA A 464 0.29 8.26 -14.48
C ALA A 464 0.81 6.81 -14.60
N LYS A 465 0.26 5.89 -13.81
CA LYS A 465 0.59 4.46 -13.77
C LYS A 465 -0.21 3.65 -14.79
N ILE A 466 -1.38 4.12 -15.24
CA ILE A 466 -2.14 3.43 -16.28
C ILE A 466 -1.54 3.77 -17.65
N LYS A 467 -0.93 2.78 -18.31
CA LYS A 467 -0.28 2.94 -19.62
C LYS A 467 -1.15 2.37 -20.73
N LYS A 468 -0.89 2.80 -21.96
CA LYS A 468 -1.57 2.28 -23.15
C LYS A 468 -0.57 1.74 -24.17
N ALA A 469 -0.64 0.44 -24.44
CA ALA A 469 0.10 -0.21 -25.52
C ALA A 469 -0.75 -0.22 -26.80
N LYS A 470 -0.23 0.41 -27.87
CA LYS A 470 -0.82 0.35 -29.20
C LYS A 470 -0.25 -0.83 -29.98
N ILE A 471 -1.10 -1.75 -30.42
CA ILE A 471 -0.70 -3.02 -31.04
C ILE A 471 -1.40 -3.15 -32.39
N LEU A 472 -0.64 -3.49 -33.43
CA LEU A 472 -1.17 -3.88 -34.73
C LEU A 472 -1.02 -5.39 -34.90
N LEU A 473 -2.11 -6.08 -35.22
CA LEU A 473 -2.10 -7.47 -35.68
C LEU A 473 -2.21 -7.51 -37.20
N ILE A 474 -1.26 -8.15 -37.86
CA ILE A 474 -1.24 -8.35 -39.31
C ILE A 474 -1.52 -9.81 -39.60
N ASP A 475 -2.68 -10.11 -40.19
CA ASP A 475 -3.01 -11.43 -40.72
C ASP A 475 -2.45 -11.55 -42.14
N VAL A 476 -1.38 -12.35 -42.30
CA VAL A 476 -0.70 -12.52 -43.58
C VAL A 476 -1.21 -13.76 -44.29
N ARG A 477 -1.74 -13.58 -45.51
CA ARG A 477 -2.05 -14.67 -46.41
C ARG A 477 -0.86 -15.00 -47.30
N THR A 478 -0.34 -16.21 -47.19
CA THR A 478 0.84 -16.68 -47.93
C THR A 478 0.43 -17.50 -49.17
N PRO A 479 1.35 -17.67 -50.15
CA PRO A 479 1.19 -18.71 -51.16
C PRO A 479 1.24 -20.10 -50.50
N ALA A 480 0.98 -21.13 -51.29
CA ALA A 480 1.04 -22.51 -50.82
C ALA A 480 2.51 -22.92 -50.62
N ILE A 481 3.02 -22.77 -49.37
CA ILE A 481 4.43 -22.99 -49.04
C ILE A 481 4.61 -24.41 -48.47
N SER A 482 3.94 -24.71 -47.37
CA SER A 482 4.07 -26.01 -46.70
C SER A 482 2.99 -27.02 -47.10
N SER A 483 2.05 -26.61 -47.96
CA SER A 483 0.89 -27.40 -48.36
C SER A 483 0.47 -27.05 -49.79
N THR A 484 -0.59 -27.68 -50.30
CA THR A 484 -1.19 -27.36 -51.61
C THR A 484 -2.15 -26.18 -51.56
N VAL A 485 -2.44 -25.62 -50.37
CA VAL A 485 -3.36 -24.49 -50.19
C VAL A 485 -2.67 -23.26 -49.64
N LYS A 486 -3.20 -22.09 -49.99
CA LYS A 486 -2.84 -20.81 -49.37
C LYS A 486 -3.28 -20.82 -47.90
N LYS A 487 -2.50 -20.21 -47.02
CA LYS A 487 -2.83 -20.13 -45.60
C LYS A 487 -2.85 -18.68 -45.14
N ASN A 488 -3.71 -18.39 -44.18
CA ASN A 488 -3.73 -17.13 -43.44
C ASN A 488 -3.02 -17.33 -42.10
N GLY A 489 -2.58 -16.24 -41.50
CA GLY A 489 -2.28 -16.21 -40.08
C GLY A 489 -3.51 -16.49 -39.23
N ASP A 490 -3.29 -16.64 -37.93
CA ASP A 490 -4.37 -16.80 -36.96
C ASP A 490 -4.23 -15.79 -35.82
N ILE A 491 -4.98 -14.70 -35.94
CA ILE A 491 -5.06 -13.62 -34.94
C ILE A 491 -6.19 -13.84 -33.93
N SER A 492 -6.93 -14.95 -34.02
CA SER A 492 -8.14 -15.19 -33.24
C SER A 492 -7.83 -15.19 -31.73
N GLY A 493 -8.64 -14.45 -30.96
CA GLY A 493 -8.52 -14.38 -29.51
C GLY A 493 -7.33 -13.58 -28.96
N GLN A 494 -6.36 -13.18 -29.79
CA GLN A 494 -5.13 -12.50 -29.34
C GLN A 494 -5.42 -11.18 -28.62
N LYS A 495 -6.36 -10.38 -29.14
CA LYS A 495 -6.83 -9.14 -28.48
C LYS A 495 -7.33 -9.38 -27.05
N SER A 496 -8.04 -10.48 -26.81
CA SER A 496 -8.56 -10.81 -25.47
C SER A 496 -7.42 -11.22 -24.52
N LEU A 497 -6.44 -11.97 -25.03
CA LEU A 497 -5.29 -12.40 -24.25
C LEU A 497 -4.38 -11.24 -23.85
N PHE A 498 -4.06 -10.32 -24.77
CA PHE A 498 -3.29 -9.12 -24.42
C PHE A 498 -4.01 -8.28 -23.37
N ASN A 499 -5.31 -8.06 -23.53
CA ASN A 499 -6.11 -7.35 -22.54
C ASN A 499 -6.15 -8.06 -21.19
N SER A 500 -6.15 -9.38 -21.15
CA SER A 500 -6.21 -10.12 -19.88
C SER A 500 -4.88 -10.01 -19.14
N TYR A 501 -3.77 -10.26 -19.82
CA TYR A 501 -2.46 -10.38 -19.20
C TYR A 501 -1.78 -9.03 -18.95
N LEU A 502 -1.83 -8.09 -19.90
CA LEU A 502 -1.19 -6.78 -19.74
C LEU A 502 -1.91 -5.89 -18.72
N LYS A 503 -3.20 -6.11 -18.50
CA LYS A 503 -3.93 -5.42 -17.43
C LYS A 503 -3.46 -5.80 -16.02
N GLN A 504 -2.79 -6.94 -15.83
CA GLN A 504 -2.12 -7.24 -14.55
C GLN A 504 -1.07 -6.17 -14.23
N ALA A 505 -0.44 -5.60 -15.26
CA ALA A 505 0.57 -4.56 -15.16
C ALA A 505 0.03 -3.13 -15.36
N LEU A 506 -1.28 -2.92 -15.23
CA LEU A 506 -1.94 -1.62 -15.49
C LEU A 506 -1.64 -1.07 -16.91
N ILE A 507 -1.54 -1.97 -17.89
CA ILE A 507 -1.35 -1.63 -19.30
C ILE A 507 -2.65 -1.96 -20.05
N ASP A 508 -3.34 -0.92 -20.53
CA ASP A 508 -4.44 -1.05 -21.48
C ASP A 508 -3.92 -1.31 -22.89
N THR A 509 -4.72 -2.00 -23.70
CA THR A 509 -4.34 -2.33 -25.08
C THR A 509 -5.27 -1.70 -26.09
N GLU A 510 -4.70 -1.02 -27.08
CA GLU A 510 -5.39 -0.52 -28.27
C GLU A 510 -4.96 -1.39 -29.44
N VAL A 511 -5.81 -2.35 -29.83
CA VAL A 511 -5.48 -3.36 -30.83
C VAL A 511 -6.18 -3.06 -32.15
N ALA A 512 -5.37 -2.75 -33.17
CA ALA A 512 -5.77 -2.65 -34.57
C ALA A 512 -5.48 -3.98 -35.31
N THR A 513 -6.20 -4.22 -36.41
CA THR A 513 -6.03 -5.43 -37.24
C THR A 513 -6.00 -5.05 -38.70
N GLU A 514 -5.04 -5.60 -39.45
CA GLU A 514 -4.93 -5.46 -40.90
C GLU A 514 -4.75 -6.83 -41.54
N SER A 515 -5.30 -7.01 -42.74
CA SER A 515 -5.07 -8.20 -43.56
C SER A 515 -4.14 -7.84 -44.73
N LEU A 516 -3.15 -8.70 -44.98
CA LEU A 516 -2.18 -8.51 -46.06
C LEU A 516 -2.11 -9.78 -46.91
N ASP A 517 -2.54 -9.67 -48.18
CA ASP A 517 -2.48 -10.79 -49.11
C ASP A 517 -1.15 -10.78 -49.88
N LEU A 518 -0.21 -11.63 -49.45
CA LEU A 518 1.06 -11.86 -50.12
C LEU A 518 1.05 -13.17 -50.93
N SER A 519 -0.11 -13.72 -51.24
CA SER A 519 -0.20 -15.02 -51.92
C SER A 519 0.25 -15.03 -53.38
N ALA A 520 0.48 -13.86 -53.97
CA ALA A 520 1.10 -13.70 -55.28
C ALA A 520 2.57 -13.21 -55.19
N ASP A 521 3.10 -12.99 -53.99
CA ASP A 521 4.44 -12.44 -53.79
C ASP A 521 5.52 -13.49 -54.16
N THR A 522 6.35 -13.17 -55.14
CA THR A 522 7.39 -14.07 -55.65
C THR A 522 8.48 -14.34 -54.62
N ASN A 523 8.71 -13.45 -53.65
CA ASN A 523 9.70 -13.67 -52.59
C ASN A 523 9.26 -14.73 -51.57
N LEU A 524 7.96 -15.00 -51.50
CA LEU A 524 7.36 -16.03 -50.63
C LEU A 524 7.02 -17.33 -51.38
N GLN A 525 7.42 -17.48 -52.64
CA GLN A 525 7.26 -18.73 -53.41
C GLN A 525 8.50 -19.61 -53.30
N THR A 526 8.41 -20.87 -53.72
CA THR A 526 9.55 -21.80 -53.78
C THR A 526 10.70 -21.20 -54.60
N GLY A 527 11.89 -21.13 -54.01
CA GLY A 527 13.07 -20.48 -54.62
C GLY A 527 13.13 -18.95 -54.43
N GLY A 528 12.10 -18.35 -53.83
CA GLY A 528 12.06 -16.95 -53.45
C GLY A 528 12.94 -16.61 -52.24
N THR A 529 13.20 -15.32 -52.04
CA THR A 529 14.10 -14.79 -51.01
C THR A 529 13.84 -15.33 -49.60
N TYR A 530 12.57 -15.50 -49.23
CA TYR A 530 12.14 -15.84 -47.88
C TYR A 530 11.76 -17.31 -47.69
N ILE A 531 11.93 -18.18 -48.69
CA ILE A 531 11.53 -19.59 -48.58
C ILE A 531 12.73 -20.52 -48.70
N LEU A 532 12.84 -21.47 -47.77
CA LEU A 532 13.78 -22.57 -47.84
C LEU A 532 13.11 -23.85 -47.34
N ASN A 533 13.16 -24.92 -48.13
CA ASN A 533 12.60 -26.23 -47.77
C ASN A 533 11.16 -26.15 -47.21
N ASN A 534 10.30 -25.36 -47.86
CA ASN A 534 8.89 -25.15 -47.46
C ASN A 534 8.71 -24.46 -46.08
N LEU A 535 9.72 -23.73 -45.61
CA LEU A 535 9.69 -22.94 -44.39
C LEU A 535 9.97 -21.46 -44.70
N ILE A 536 9.39 -20.57 -43.91
CA ILE A 536 9.70 -19.14 -43.95
C ILE A 536 11.05 -18.91 -43.28
N LYS A 537 12.00 -18.40 -44.06
CA LYS A 537 13.29 -17.87 -43.63
C LYS A 537 13.08 -16.44 -43.10
N ALA A 538 12.92 -16.32 -41.79
CA ALA A 538 12.48 -15.08 -41.16
C ALA A 538 13.61 -14.07 -40.97
N TYR A 539 14.76 -14.55 -40.47
CA TYR A 539 15.96 -13.78 -40.21
C TYR A 539 17.18 -14.71 -40.22
N TYR A 540 18.38 -14.14 -40.19
CA TYR A 540 19.63 -14.89 -40.15
C TYR A 540 20.17 -14.95 -38.72
N ASP A 541 20.84 -16.04 -38.39
CA ASP A 541 21.65 -16.13 -37.18
C ASP A 541 22.80 -15.12 -37.19
N ASP A 542 23.19 -14.63 -36.02
CA ASP A 542 24.25 -13.61 -35.87
C ASP A 542 25.60 -14.06 -36.45
N ALA A 543 25.84 -15.38 -36.54
CA ALA A 543 27.04 -15.93 -37.16
C ALA A 543 27.00 -15.94 -38.70
N VAL A 544 25.89 -15.53 -39.32
CA VAL A 544 25.68 -15.56 -40.77
C VAL A 544 25.39 -14.15 -41.28
N THR A 545 26.29 -13.62 -42.10
CA THR A 545 26.05 -12.34 -42.79
C THR A 545 24.87 -12.49 -43.78
N PRO A 546 23.78 -11.73 -43.60
CA PRO A 546 22.66 -11.75 -44.55
C PRO A 546 23.11 -11.25 -45.94
N PRO A 547 22.49 -11.73 -47.03
CA PRO A 547 22.71 -11.15 -48.35
C PRO A 547 22.42 -9.65 -48.37
N ALA A 548 23.19 -8.89 -49.16
CA ALA A 548 22.99 -7.44 -49.28
C ALA A 548 21.55 -7.11 -49.70
N GLY A 549 20.92 -6.20 -48.97
CA GLY A 549 19.52 -5.80 -49.20
C GLY A 549 18.46 -6.73 -48.62
N PHE A 550 18.85 -7.82 -47.94
CA PHE A 550 17.90 -8.64 -47.19
C PHE A 550 17.29 -7.84 -46.03
N LYS A 551 15.97 -7.81 -45.98
CA LYS A 551 15.19 -7.30 -44.84
C LYS A 551 14.66 -8.47 -44.05
N THR A 552 14.59 -8.36 -42.74
CA THR A 552 13.93 -9.39 -41.93
C THR A 552 12.46 -9.51 -42.34
N ILE A 553 11.85 -10.67 -42.12
CA ILE A 553 10.49 -10.92 -42.62
C ILE A 553 9.46 -9.93 -42.05
N GLN A 554 9.62 -9.49 -40.80
CA GLN A 554 8.76 -8.48 -40.19
C GLN A 554 8.86 -7.12 -40.85
N GLU A 555 10.08 -6.70 -41.23
CA GLU A 555 10.32 -5.44 -41.91
C GLU A 555 9.74 -5.48 -43.32
N TYR A 556 9.98 -6.58 -44.04
CA TYR A 556 9.42 -6.80 -45.38
C TYR A 556 7.90 -6.77 -45.39
N VAL A 557 7.26 -7.53 -44.49
CA VAL A 557 5.80 -7.56 -44.36
C VAL A 557 5.25 -6.19 -44.00
N TYR A 558 5.88 -5.49 -43.04
CA TYR A 558 5.40 -4.19 -42.64
C TYR A 558 5.53 -3.17 -43.78
N GLU A 559 6.61 -3.16 -44.54
CA GLU A 559 6.74 -2.33 -45.74
C GLU A 559 5.67 -2.63 -46.79
N LYS A 560 5.37 -3.91 -47.04
CA LYS A 560 4.28 -4.30 -47.94
C LYS A 560 2.92 -3.81 -47.45
N LEU A 561 2.69 -3.82 -46.14
CA LEU A 561 1.49 -3.21 -45.58
C LEU A 561 1.49 -1.69 -45.77
N LYS A 562 2.62 -1.00 -45.58
CA LYS A 562 2.72 0.45 -45.84
C LYS A 562 2.39 0.79 -47.29
N ASP A 563 2.90 0.00 -48.24
CA ASP A 563 2.57 0.13 -49.67
C ASP A 563 1.07 -0.06 -49.93
N GLN A 564 0.46 -1.09 -49.33
CA GLN A 564 -0.98 -1.35 -49.44
C GLN A 564 -1.79 -0.17 -48.88
N LEU A 565 -1.47 0.29 -47.66
CA LEU A 565 -2.14 1.43 -47.02
C LEU A 565 -2.00 2.71 -47.86
N LYS A 566 -0.80 3.01 -48.34
CA LYS A 566 -0.53 4.16 -49.21
C LYS A 566 -1.34 4.13 -50.50
N SER A 567 -1.52 2.95 -51.09
CA SER A 567 -2.32 2.78 -52.32
C SER A 567 -3.81 3.05 -52.10
N ILE A 568 -4.31 2.82 -50.89
CA ILE A 568 -5.70 3.11 -50.49
C ILE A 568 -5.83 4.59 -50.11
N ASN A 569 -4.93 5.07 -49.24
CA ASN A 569 -4.86 6.44 -48.79
C ASN A 569 -3.40 6.81 -48.45
N PRO A 570 -2.77 7.74 -49.19
CA PRO A 570 -1.38 8.13 -48.95
C PRO A 570 -1.08 8.62 -47.52
N ALA A 571 -2.07 9.17 -46.81
CA ALA A 571 -1.88 9.62 -45.43
C ALA A 571 -1.68 8.47 -44.42
N ASP A 572 -2.10 7.25 -44.76
CA ASP A 572 -2.07 6.09 -43.87
C ASP A 572 -0.76 5.29 -43.97
N GLU A 573 0.18 5.67 -44.85
CA GLU A 573 1.46 4.97 -45.04
C GLU A 573 2.19 4.71 -43.71
N ASN A 574 2.19 5.68 -42.79
CA ASN A 574 2.89 5.60 -41.50
C ASN A 574 1.94 5.45 -40.30
N LYS A 575 0.67 5.09 -40.54
CA LYS A 575 -0.41 5.04 -39.54
C LYS A 575 -0.02 4.25 -38.27
N TYR A 576 0.77 3.19 -38.44
CA TYR A 576 1.11 2.26 -37.36
C TYR A 576 2.55 2.38 -36.85
N ASP A 577 3.33 3.40 -37.24
CA ASP A 577 4.76 3.47 -36.89
C ASP A 577 5.02 3.55 -35.37
N SER A 578 4.06 4.04 -34.59
CA SER A 578 4.12 4.05 -33.12
C SER A 578 3.57 2.80 -32.45
N HIS A 579 3.16 1.76 -33.20
CA HIS A 579 2.58 0.54 -32.65
C HIS A 579 3.63 -0.55 -32.47
N TYR A 580 3.38 -1.45 -31.52
CA TYR A 580 3.97 -2.78 -31.54
C TYR A 580 3.34 -3.56 -32.71
N ILE A 581 4.18 -4.11 -33.59
CA ILE A 581 3.74 -4.69 -34.85
C ILE A 581 3.85 -6.20 -34.74
N MET A 582 2.72 -6.90 -34.84
CA MET A 582 2.66 -8.35 -34.70
C MET A 582 2.21 -8.98 -36.01
N VAL A 583 3.09 -9.78 -36.61
CA VAL A 583 2.88 -10.45 -37.90
C VAL A 583 2.51 -11.90 -37.66
N TYR A 584 1.38 -12.35 -38.21
CA TYR A 584 0.91 -13.73 -38.07
C TYR A 584 0.94 -14.46 -39.42
N PHE A 585 1.66 -15.57 -39.45
CA PHE A 585 1.72 -16.49 -40.58
C PHE A 585 1.02 -17.81 -40.26
N GLY A 586 0.34 -18.37 -41.28
CA GLY A 586 -0.19 -19.73 -41.23
C GLY A 586 0.84 -20.82 -41.51
N GLU A 587 2.07 -20.42 -41.83
CA GLU A 587 3.18 -21.31 -42.19
C GLU A 587 4.20 -21.40 -41.06
N SER A 588 5.03 -22.45 -41.12
CA SER A 588 6.17 -22.61 -40.22
C SER A 588 7.35 -21.78 -40.70
N GLY A 589 8.15 -21.25 -39.76
CA GLY A 589 9.33 -20.46 -40.10
C GLY A 589 10.26 -20.29 -38.91
N GLY A 590 11.36 -19.56 -39.16
CA GLY A 590 12.32 -19.24 -38.11
C GLY A 590 13.66 -18.76 -38.65
N LYS A 591 14.71 -19.04 -37.87
CA LYS A 591 16.06 -18.50 -38.04
C LYS A 591 16.86 -19.33 -39.04
N TYR A 592 17.52 -18.69 -40.00
CA TYR A 592 18.47 -19.35 -40.89
C TYR A 592 19.80 -19.59 -40.18
N MET A 593 20.20 -20.85 -40.11
CA MET A 593 21.43 -21.29 -39.43
C MET A 593 22.60 -21.38 -40.42
N SER A 594 23.83 -21.20 -39.92
CA SER A 594 25.06 -21.34 -40.71
C SER A 594 25.22 -22.69 -41.40
N ALA A 595 24.61 -23.74 -40.84
CA ALA A 595 24.55 -25.09 -41.42
C ALA A 595 23.55 -25.25 -42.58
N GLY A 596 22.89 -24.16 -43.03
CA GLY A 596 22.07 -24.17 -44.24
C GLY A 596 20.63 -24.66 -44.06
N TYR A 597 20.10 -24.63 -42.84
CA TYR A 597 18.72 -25.02 -42.52
C TYR A 597 17.99 -23.92 -41.75
N ILE A 598 16.66 -24.05 -41.64
CA ILE A 598 15.82 -23.16 -40.81
C ILE A 598 15.57 -23.80 -39.45
N ASP A 599 16.01 -23.16 -38.38
CA ASP A 599 15.65 -23.49 -37.02
C ASP A 599 14.26 -22.91 -36.71
N THR A 600 13.27 -23.78 -36.61
CA THR A 600 11.86 -23.39 -36.55
C THR A 600 11.48 -22.92 -35.14
N VAL A 601 10.78 -21.80 -35.06
CA VAL A 601 10.24 -21.25 -33.81
C VAL A 601 8.73 -21.07 -33.90
N ALA A 602 8.07 -21.07 -32.75
CA ALA A 602 6.63 -20.76 -32.69
C ALA A 602 6.37 -19.25 -32.88
N GLY A 603 7.32 -18.43 -32.45
CA GLY A 603 7.36 -17.00 -32.65
C GLY A 603 8.68 -16.44 -32.14
N TYR A 604 8.92 -15.16 -32.39
CA TYR A 604 10.03 -14.40 -31.82
C TYR A 604 9.67 -12.91 -31.76
N SER A 605 10.45 -12.15 -31.00
CA SER A 605 10.37 -10.70 -30.94
C SER A 605 11.70 -10.05 -31.34
N SER A 606 11.61 -8.82 -31.88
CA SER A 606 12.76 -7.99 -32.19
C SER A 606 12.34 -6.52 -32.07
N GLY A 607 12.76 -5.86 -30.98
CA GLY A 607 12.31 -4.51 -30.66
C GLY A 607 10.79 -4.45 -30.54
N LYS A 608 10.14 -3.61 -31.36
CA LYS A 608 8.68 -3.47 -31.40
C LYS A 608 7.96 -4.51 -32.26
N TYR A 609 8.69 -5.36 -32.98
CA TYR A 609 8.12 -6.36 -33.88
C TYR A 609 8.00 -7.72 -33.19
N VAL A 610 6.90 -8.42 -33.45
CA VAL A 610 6.67 -9.81 -33.07
C VAL A 610 6.25 -10.59 -34.30
N VAL A 611 6.80 -11.78 -34.48
CA VAL A 611 6.42 -12.68 -35.59
C VAL A 611 5.92 -13.99 -35.03
N MET A 612 4.81 -14.47 -35.57
CA MET A 612 4.11 -15.66 -35.13
C MET A 612 3.94 -16.65 -36.28
N PHE A 613 4.25 -17.92 -36.02
CA PHE A 613 4.15 -19.01 -36.98
C PHE A 613 3.08 -20.04 -36.57
N SER A 614 2.83 -21.01 -37.44
CA SER A 614 1.80 -22.05 -37.27
C SER A 614 1.91 -22.87 -35.97
N GLY A 615 3.11 -22.99 -35.38
CA GLY A 615 3.37 -23.74 -34.15
C GLY A 615 3.01 -23.02 -32.85
N LYS A 616 2.38 -21.84 -32.91
CA LYS A 616 2.04 -21.04 -31.72
C LYS A 616 1.00 -21.70 -30.82
N THR A 617 1.14 -21.46 -29.52
CA THR A 617 0.07 -21.64 -28.53
C THR A 617 -0.70 -20.32 -28.36
N PRO A 618 -1.90 -20.32 -27.75
CA PRO A 618 -2.65 -19.08 -27.52
C PRO A 618 -1.82 -17.98 -26.85
N GLN A 619 -1.01 -18.32 -25.83
CA GLN A 619 -0.19 -17.39 -25.05
C GLN A 619 1.13 -17.00 -25.71
N THR A 620 1.56 -17.67 -26.80
CA THR A 620 2.87 -17.37 -27.42
C THR A 620 2.93 -15.92 -27.91
N GLY A 621 1.84 -15.38 -28.47
CA GLY A 621 1.82 -13.97 -28.89
C GLY A 621 2.08 -13.00 -27.74
N THR A 622 1.47 -13.23 -26.56
CA THR A 622 1.71 -12.36 -25.40
C THR A 622 3.10 -12.57 -24.82
N HIS A 623 3.62 -13.80 -24.83
CA HIS A 623 4.98 -14.10 -24.42
C HIS A 623 6.00 -13.29 -25.23
N GLU A 624 5.92 -13.34 -26.55
CA GLU A 624 6.84 -12.59 -27.41
C GLU A 624 6.65 -11.07 -27.27
N LEU A 625 5.41 -10.60 -27.10
CA LEU A 625 5.14 -9.19 -26.86
C LEU A 625 5.76 -8.68 -25.54
N LEU A 626 5.83 -9.52 -24.50
CA LEU A 626 6.45 -9.16 -23.23
C LEU A 626 7.97 -8.96 -23.34
N HIS A 627 8.64 -9.62 -24.27
CA HIS A 627 10.03 -9.32 -24.59
C HIS A 627 10.20 -7.91 -25.18
N SER A 628 9.23 -7.42 -25.97
CA SER A 628 9.19 -6.02 -26.44
C SER A 628 8.96 -5.01 -25.31
N PHE A 629 8.54 -5.45 -24.12
CA PHE A 629 8.45 -4.67 -22.89
C PHE A 629 9.67 -4.84 -21.97
N ASN A 630 10.81 -5.30 -22.52
CA ASN A 630 12.07 -5.55 -21.79
C ASN A 630 11.92 -6.58 -20.66
N LEU A 631 11.07 -7.59 -20.84
CA LEU A 631 10.99 -8.71 -19.90
C LEU A 631 11.69 -9.94 -20.47
N PRO A 632 12.71 -10.50 -19.79
CA PRO A 632 13.38 -11.74 -20.21
C PRO A 632 12.62 -12.99 -19.76
N HIS A 633 13.07 -14.17 -20.21
CA HIS A 633 12.53 -15.43 -19.70
C HIS A 633 12.73 -15.55 -18.18
N SER A 634 11.78 -16.18 -17.49
CA SER A 634 11.85 -16.36 -16.03
C SER A 634 13.04 -17.21 -15.58
N PHE A 635 13.57 -18.06 -16.46
CA PHE A 635 14.69 -18.96 -16.20
C PHE A 635 16.06 -18.42 -16.61
N SER A 636 16.13 -17.22 -17.20
CA SER A 636 17.41 -16.60 -17.58
C SER A 636 18.12 -16.07 -16.33
N ASN A 637 19.44 -16.12 -16.28
CA ASN A 637 20.20 -15.47 -15.21
C ASN A 637 20.15 -13.94 -15.35
N LYS A 638 20.32 -13.21 -14.23
CA LYS A 638 20.56 -11.76 -14.27
C LYS A 638 21.87 -11.42 -15.00
N GLU A 639 22.83 -12.35 -14.97
CA GLU A 639 24.16 -12.26 -15.57
C GLU A 639 24.19 -12.54 -17.08
N CYS A 640 23.04 -12.88 -17.69
CA CYS A 640 22.97 -13.11 -19.13
C CYS A 640 23.27 -11.84 -19.94
N ILE A 641 23.97 -12.00 -21.06
CA ILE A 641 24.36 -10.90 -21.95
C ILE A 641 23.11 -10.36 -22.65
N GLY A 642 22.98 -9.03 -22.73
CA GLY A 642 21.84 -8.38 -23.38
C GLY A 642 20.53 -8.44 -22.58
N VAL A 643 20.54 -9.04 -21.38
CA VAL A 643 19.38 -9.04 -20.47
C VAL A 643 19.29 -7.70 -19.77
N ILE A 644 18.41 -6.84 -20.27
CA ILE A 644 17.97 -5.68 -19.53
C ILE A 644 16.82 -6.13 -18.62
N GLY A 645 17.12 -6.29 -17.34
CA GLY A 645 16.08 -6.31 -16.33
C GLY A 645 15.53 -7.66 -15.89
N ASN A 646 16.24 -8.79 -16.01
CA ASN A 646 15.89 -9.90 -15.12
C ASN A 646 16.38 -9.61 -13.70
N VAL A 647 15.56 -9.92 -12.70
CA VAL A 647 15.90 -9.71 -11.28
C VAL A 647 16.12 -11.04 -10.57
N PHE A 648 15.27 -12.02 -10.90
CA PHE A 648 15.24 -13.33 -10.26
C PHE A 648 15.15 -14.42 -11.31
N THR A 649 15.78 -15.54 -11.02
CA THR A 649 15.87 -16.69 -11.90
C THR A 649 15.12 -17.84 -11.25
N TYR A 650 14.19 -18.40 -12.00
CA TYR A 650 13.32 -19.49 -11.56
C TYR A 650 13.66 -20.75 -12.34
N GLN A 651 13.53 -21.90 -11.70
CA GLN A 651 13.75 -23.16 -12.35
C GLN A 651 12.80 -23.34 -13.53
N TYR A 652 13.35 -23.75 -14.68
CA TYR A 652 12.63 -23.96 -15.91
C TYR A 652 11.36 -24.83 -15.73
N ALA A 653 10.24 -24.36 -16.30
CA ALA A 653 8.94 -25.02 -16.36
C ALA A 653 8.29 -25.33 -14.99
N GLN A 654 8.66 -24.57 -13.95
CA GLN A 654 8.09 -24.70 -12.60
C GLN A 654 7.07 -23.61 -12.25
N THR A 655 6.91 -22.59 -13.10
CA THR A 655 6.01 -21.45 -12.80
C THR A 655 4.86 -21.35 -13.80
N GLU A 656 3.78 -20.68 -13.44
CA GLU A 656 2.69 -20.29 -14.34
C GLU A 656 2.90 -18.92 -14.99
N ASN A 657 4.12 -18.38 -14.88
CA ASN A 657 4.49 -17.11 -15.47
C ASN A 657 4.45 -17.18 -17.00
N ILE A 658 3.99 -16.12 -17.65
CA ILE A 658 3.91 -16.05 -19.12
C ILE A 658 5.28 -16.24 -19.77
N LEU A 659 6.36 -15.77 -19.13
CA LEU A 659 7.74 -15.82 -19.64
C LEU A 659 8.47 -17.14 -19.32
N ASP A 660 7.80 -18.12 -18.72
CA ASP A 660 8.31 -19.48 -18.56
C ASP A 660 7.95 -20.35 -19.79
N TYR A 661 8.54 -21.53 -19.92
CA TYR A 661 8.25 -22.54 -20.94
C TYR A 661 7.45 -23.73 -20.40
N SER A 662 6.67 -23.52 -19.34
CA SER A 662 5.82 -24.53 -18.70
C SER A 662 4.82 -25.21 -19.64
N HIS A 663 4.41 -24.53 -20.72
CA HIS A 663 3.57 -25.11 -21.78
C HIS A 663 4.19 -26.35 -22.45
N ARG A 664 5.52 -26.47 -22.45
CA ARG A 664 6.23 -27.66 -22.96
C ARG A 664 6.07 -28.90 -22.06
N GLN A 665 5.53 -28.71 -20.85
CA GLN A 665 5.12 -29.76 -19.91
C GLN A 665 3.60 -29.79 -19.72
N SER A 666 2.83 -29.26 -20.68
CA SER A 666 1.37 -29.16 -20.61
C SER A 666 0.84 -28.36 -19.42
N LYS A 667 1.66 -27.48 -18.84
CA LYS A 667 1.26 -26.57 -17.76
C LYS A 667 0.83 -25.21 -18.35
N PRO A 668 -0.28 -24.63 -17.90
CA PRO A 668 -0.74 -23.33 -18.37
C PRO A 668 0.21 -22.20 -17.91
N ARG A 669 0.21 -21.10 -18.68
CA ARG A 669 0.93 -19.86 -18.36
C ARG A 669 -0.03 -18.69 -18.44
N TYR A 670 -0.06 -17.83 -17.43
CA TYR A 670 -1.08 -16.79 -17.32
C TYR A 670 -0.76 -15.66 -16.33
N SER A 671 0.28 -15.77 -15.51
CA SER A 671 0.60 -14.76 -14.50
C SER A 671 1.82 -13.90 -14.88
N LEU A 672 1.88 -12.72 -14.29
CA LEU A 672 3.05 -11.87 -14.19
C LEU A 672 3.30 -11.55 -12.71
N TRP A 673 4.56 -11.35 -12.33
CA TRP A 673 4.95 -10.91 -10.98
C TRP A 673 4.88 -9.40 -10.83
N HIS A 674 4.76 -8.91 -9.59
CA HIS A 674 4.75 -7.49 -9.29
C HIS A 674 5.96 -6.77 -9.89
N TRP A 675 7.17 -7.29 -9.70
CA TRP A 675 8.37 -6.70 -10.33
C TRP A 675 8.32 -6.66 -11.86
N GLN A 676 7.63 -7.61 -12.51
CA GLN A 676 7.41 -7.59 -13.97
C GLN A 676 6.35 -6.56 -14.35
N TRP A 677 5.32 -6.36 -13.53
CA TRP A 677 4.32 -5.31 -13.74
C TRP A 677 4.99 -3.95 -13.82
N VAL A 678 5.83 -3.64 -12.82
CA VAL A 678 6.58 -2.38 -12.75
C VAL A 678 7.46 -2.19 -13.98
N LYS A 679 8.19 -3.22 -14.41
CA LYS A 679 9.11 -3.12 -15.57
C LYS A 679 8.38 -2.97 -16.89
N ALA A 680 7.37 -3.80 -17.15
CA ALA A 680 6.61 -3.72 -18.38
C ALA A 680 5.92 -2.36 -18.50
N ASN A 681 5.32 -1.87 -17.41
CA ASN A 681 4.65 -0.57 -17.38
C ASN A 681 5.63 0.58 -17.67
N ASN A 682 6.79 0.60 -17.00
CA ASN A 682 7.81 1.63 -17.20
C ASN A 682 8.47 1.58 -18.59
N SER A 683 8.37 0.47 -19.32
CA SER A 683 8.91 0.35 -20.68
C SER A 683 8.06 1.10 -21.73
N ILE A 684 6.80 1.40 -21.43
CA ILE A 684 5.88 2.11 -22.32
C ILE A 684 6.04 3.62 -22.09
N ARG A 685 6.44 4.31 -23.15
CA ARG A 685 6.70 5.75 -23.16
C ARG A 685 5.50 6.58 -23.55
#